data_AF-A0AAW9GSV4-F1
#
_entry.id   AF-A0AAW9GSV4-F1
#
_cell.length_a   1.000
_cell.length_b   1.000
_cell.length_c   1.000
_cell.angle_alpha   90.00
_cell.angle_beta   90.00
_cell.angle_gamma   90.00
#
_symmetry.space_group_name_H-M   'P 1'
#
loop_
_entity.id
_entity.type
_entity.pdbx_description
1 polymer ?
#
loop_
_entity_poly.entity_id
_entity_poly.type
_entity_poly.pdbx_seq_one_letter_code
_entity_poly.pdbx_strand_id
1 'polypeptide(L)'
;MDPNAKYEIRNTKYNPPSRENKYSRFPLDNTQYTNSQNMNYENVLADYPKNGIRVDPPNVASYNWPITWSGAASAGLIVFGTLLALSSGGAGLGAAYISVGTLLPLFWNSDVAGPTDRTWQYLISQGNSLELGQTITPDGIKPIIEGQLQGLYEGFNNFNYFFKNWENKRDDPKAKADVVAYFRSTHDAIIRSMPSFSLKGYEIVSLPVYTSAALLHLVLLRQGVSYANEWGLSRSAGDAYKVILKERINEYINHCQTTYQTGLKKLKEDPRPGTWLYFSDYRREYTLSVLNLVATFRYFDIDKYPSNLKWKPQITEKIHIPTRSTSDILPGFPDSKTMENKLTPTLSLFTRLTQITFYTSSVFRPVLPDIKILSQIQTSHSYTGGNPAKSITTGWSNASTENFGSAVINSNYRINKCKYHQIISGDLPEYGINYMELSFIGPTSYTFPVSVGGPIVDTKAFTVPPPIPELPIEKLPPVEYILSDFTTMQLYPIRNDNIYNFSWALESNNNVIEGGDYITQIPAVRGDFLDGEVKEGPGHTGGPVVVLNSLRSKVSITCRVSSNAANKNLSMNIRYASKSESTITLSVGNRSGGGILENTNADLDRIDIPYENFKSKNFEIGSLPVGVVIVTIMNTSPEKLLIDQLEFFIKN
;
A
#
# COMPACT_ATOMS: atom_id res chain seq x y z
N MET A 1 -75.39 29.93 -6.56
CA MET A 1 -75.66 29.03 -5.42
C MET A 1 -75.44 27.64 -5.95
N ASP A 2 -74.19 27.19 -5.90
CA ASP A 2 -73.68 26.39 -7.01
C ASP A 2 -73.88 24.88 -6.80
N PRO A 3 -74.63 24.23 -7.72
CA PRO A 3 -74.68 22.79 -7.97
C PRO A 3 -73.63 22.41 -9.04
N ASN A 4 -73.67 21.16 -9.53
CA ASN A 4 -72.99 20.67 -10.76
C ASN A 4 -71.46 20.43 -10.69
N ALA A 5 -70.98 19.18 -10.67
CA ALA A 5 -70.79 18.28 -11.83
C ALA A 5 -69.65 18.78 -12.77
N LYS A 6 -68.63 18.03 -13.19
CA LYS A 6 -68.52 16.59 -13.54
C LYS A 6 -67.06 16.11 -13.46
N TYR A 7 -66.86 14.86 -13.05
CA TYR A 7 -65.71 14.04 -13.42
C TYR A 7 -66.11 13.12 -14.57
N GLU A 8 -65.24 12.94 -15.58
CA GLU A 8 -65.34 11.83 -16.55
C GLU A 8 -63.96 11.19 -16.78
N ILE A 9 -63.77 10.05 -16.09
CA ILE A 9 -63.18 8.76 -16.47
C ILE A 9 -62.23 8.72 -17.68
N ARG A 10 -61.02 8.16 -17.49
CA ARG A 10 -60.58 6.94 -18.22
C ARG A 10 -59.47 6.14 -17.51
N ASN A 11 -59.90 4.98 -17.00
CA ASN A 11 -59.28 3.65 -16.99
C ASN A 11 -57.86 3.45 -16.43
N THR A 12 -57.74 2.97 -15.17
CA THR A 12 -57.70 1.55 -14.69
C THR A 12 -56.35 0.87 -14.97
N LYS A 13 -55.40 0.84 -14.02
CA LYS A 13 -55.25 -0.07 -12.86
C LYS A 13 -55.20 -1.58 -13.17
N TYR A 14 -54.01 -2.14 -12.95
CA TYR A 14 -53.70 -3.25 -12.02
C TYR A 14 -53.49 -4.69 -12.57
N ASN A 15 -52.20 -5.06 -12.54
CA ASN A 15 -51.53 -6.30 -12.09
C ASN A 15 -51.46 -7.61 -12.92
N PRO A 16 -50.35 -8.39 -12.71
CA PRO A 16 -49.69 -9.28 -13.68
C PRO A 16 -50.05 -10.78 -13.45
N PRO A 17 -49.56 -11.78 -14.23
CA PRO A 17 -48.23 -12.40 -13.99
C PRO A 17 -47.52 -13.12 -15.19
N SER A 18 -46.24 -13.47 -14.96
CA SER A 18 -45.45 -14.65 -15.43
C SER A 18 -45.28 -15.07 -16.91
N ARG A 19 -43.99 -15.10 -17.32
CA ARG A 19 -43.24 -16.06 -18.18
C ARG A 19 -43.99 -16.86 -19.27
N GLU A 20 -43.54 -16.74 -20.54
CA GLU A 20 -42.93 -17.86 -21.32
C GLU A 20 -42.39 -17.43 -22.71
N ASN A 21 -41.30 -18.08 -23.11
CA ASN A 21 -40.53 -17.95 -24.36
C ASN A 21 -41.31 -18.40 -25.62
N LYS A 22 -41.06 -17.79 -26.79
CA LYS A 22 -40.65 -18.48 -28.05
C LYS A 22 -40.50 -17.53 -29.25
N TYR A 23 -39.35 -17.67 -29.91
CA TYR A 23 -38.85 -17.14 -31.18
C TYR A 23 -39.86 -16.76 -32.29
N SER A 24 -39.55 -15.68 -33.03
CA SER A 24 -39.75 -15.65 -34.50
C SER A 24 -38.86 -14.61 -35.22
N ARG A 25 -37.92 -15.15 -36.02
CA ARG A 25 -37.48 -14.79 -37.38
C ARG A 25 -37.12 -13.33 -37.75
N PHE A 26 -35.85 -13.16 -38.13
CA PHE A 26 -35.33 -12.09 -38.99
C PHE A 26 -36.04 -12.04 -40.35
N PRO A 27 -36.00 -10.85 -40.99
CA PRO A 27 -35.47 -10.75 -42.35
C PRO A 27 -34.30 -9.75 -42.43
N LEU A 28 -33.30 -10.12 -43.23
CA LEU A 28 -32.25 -9.24 -43.77
C LEU A 28 -32.83 -8.44 -44.95
N ASP A 29 -32.56 -7.14 -45.05
CA ASP A 29 -32.14 -6.53 -46.32
C ASP A 29 -31.43 -5.17 -46.13
N ASN A 30 -30.55 -4.91 -47.10
CA ASN A 30 -29.54 -3.86 -47.28
C ASN A 30 -30.07 -2.41 -47.31
N THR A 31 -29.25 -1.44 -46.88
CA THR A 31 -28.80 -0.31 -47.75
C THR A 31 -27.83 0.66 -47.05
N GLN A 32 -26.69 0.86 -47.72
CA GLN A 32 -25.93 2.11 -47.94
C GLN A 32 -25.36 2.94 -46.76
N TYR A 33 -24.02 2.94 -46.69
CA TYR A 33 -23.19 3.96 -46.05
C TYR A 33 -23.54 5.37 -46.53
N THR A 34 -24.03 6.24 -45.63
CA THR A 34 -23.88 7.70 -45.75
C THR A 34 -23.88 8.39 -44.38
N ASN A 35 -22.87 9.25 -44.18
CA ASN A 35 -22.79 10.40 -43.26
C ASN A 35 -23.07 10.19 -41.76
N SER A 36 -22.00 9.98 -40.99
CA SER A 36 -21.97 10.04 -39.52
C SER A 36 -21.90 11.49 -39.00
N GLN A 37 -23.03 12.20 -39.04
CA GLN A 37 -23.34 13.30 -38.13
C GLN A 37 -24.71 13.01 -37.52
N ASN A 38 -24.75 12.85 -36.19
CA ASN A 38 -25.90 12.42 -35.34
C ASN A 38 -26.04 10.90 -35.10
N MET A 39 -25.08 10.29 -34.39
CA MET A 39 -25.38 9.07 -33.62
C MET A 39 -25.65 9.45 -32.17
N ASN A 40 -26.88 9.20 -31.70
CA ASN A 40 -27.28 9.31 -30.30
C ASN A 40 -26.63 8.16 -29.48
N TYR A 41 -26.35 8.39 -28.20
CA TYR A 41 -25.58 7.47 -27.32
C TYR A 41 -26.15 6.05 -27.26
N GLU A 42 -27.47 5.89 -27.43
CA GLU A 42 -28.13 4.58 -27.44
C GLU A 42 -27.72 3.70 -28.63
N ASN A 43 -27.33 4.30 -29.75
CA ASN A 43 -26.92 3.56 -30.94
C ASN A 43 -25.52 2.94 -30.78
N VAL A 44 -24.65 3.56 -29.97
CA VAL A 44 -23.29 3.04 -29.70
C VAL A 44 -23.32 1.81 -28.78
N LEU A 45 -24.31 1.73 -27.89
CA LEU A 45 -24.53 0.56 -27.03
C LEU A 45 -25.20 -0.62 -27.77
N ALA A 46 -25.89 -0.34 -28.88
CA ALA A 46 -26.61 -1.34 -29.65
C ALA A 46 -25.72 -2.20 -30.57
N ASP A 47 -24.53 -1.70 -30.93
CA ASP A 47 -23.55 -2.38 -31.82
C ASP A 47 -22.58 -3.33 -31.09
N TYR A 48 -22.77 -3.55 -29.78
CA TYR A 48 -22.05 -4.61 -29.07
C TYR A 48 -22.53 -5.98 -29.58
N PRO A 49 -21.63 -6.91 -29.94
CA PRO A 49 -22.03 -8.26 -30.35
C PRO A 49 -22.82 -8.92 -29.21
N LYS A 50 -24.09 -9.25 -29.49
CA LYS A 50 -25.10 -9.80 -28.56
C LYS A 50 -24.77 -11.18 -27.94
N ASN A 51 -23.51 -11.62 -27.98
CA ASN A 51 -23.03 -12.89 -27.41
C ASN A 51 -21.88 -12.71 -26.41
N GLY A 52 -21.87 -11.60 -25.67
CA GLY A 52 -21.02 -11.38 -24.50
C GLY A 52 -21.88 -10.85 -23.35
N ILE A 53 -21.61 -11.32 -22.13
CA ILE A 53 -22.31 -11.01 -20.89
C ILE A 53 -22.63 -9.51 -20.79
N ARG A 54 -23.92 -9.19 -20.59
CA ARG A 54 -24.39 -7.84 -20.29
C ARG A 54 -23.85 -7.45 -18.92
N VAL A 55 -22.73 -6.74 -18.88
CA VAL A 55 -22.35 -5.96 -17.70
C VAL A 55 -23.14 -4.67 -17.84
N ASP A 56 -24.18 -4.50 -17.01
CA ASP A 56 -24.84 -3.20 -16.93
C ASP A 56 -23.76 -2.18 -16.52
N PRO A 57 -23.53 -1.10 -17.28
CA PRO A 57 -22.62 -0.06 -16.85
C PRO A 57 -23.12 0.44 -15.49
N PRO A 58 -22.26 0.53 -14.46
CA PRO A 58 -22.69 1.01 -13.15
C PRO A 58 -23.37 2.37 -13.32
N ASN A 59 -24.56 2.48 -12.72
CA ASN A 59 -25.44 3.64 -12.80
C ASN A 59 -24.63 4.94 -12.60
N VAL A 60 -24.46 5.71 -13.67
CA VAL A 60 -23.58 6.90 -13.74
C VAL A 60 -24.07 8.02 -12.80
N ALA A 61 -25.32 7.93 -12.31
CA ALA A 61 -25.96 8.92 -11.44
C ALA A 61 -25.53 8.88 -9.96
N SER A 62 -24.63 7.98 -9.54
CA SER A 62 -24.25 7.81 -8.12
C SER A 62 -22.75 7.97 -7.79
N TYR A 63 -21.95 8.57 -8.67
CA TYR A 63 -20.51 8.81 -8.44
C TYR A 63 -20.24 9.97 -7.46
N ASN A 64 -20.80 9.90 -6.25
CA ASN A 64 -20.54 10.81 -5.13
C ASN A 64 -19.69 10.12 -4.05
N TRP A 65 -18.64 9.41 -4.46
CA TRP A 65 -17.78 8.71 -3.51
C TRP A 65 -16.70 9.67 -3.04
N PRO A 66 -16.68 10.09 -1.76
CA PRO A 66 -15.44 10.61 -1.19
C PRO A 66 -14.34 9.56 -1.41
N ILE A 67 -13.11 9.99 -1.69
CA ILE A 67 -11.96 9.08 -1.70
C ILE A 67 -11.74 8.63 -0.26
N THR A 68 -12.40 7.54 0.13
CA THR A 68 -12.33 6.92 1.45
C THR A 68 -11.63 5.58 1.36
N TRP A 69 -10.90 5.23 2.41
CA TRP A 69 -10.25 3.94 2.55
C TRP A 69 -11.28 2.84 2.76
N SER A 70 -11.02 1.63 2.26
CA SER A 70 -11.84 0.50 2.71
C SER A 70 -11.63 0.29 4.21
N GLY A 71 -12.63 -0.26 4.91
CA GLY A 71 -12.47 -0.64 6.31
C GLY A 71 -11.29 -1.62 6.52
N ALA A 72 -10.93 -2.39 5.49
CA ALA A 72 -9.81 -3.33 5.53
C ALA A 72 -8.45 -2.63 5.46
N ALA A 73 -8.29 -1.67 4.54
CA ALA A 73 -7.09 -0.83 4.49
C ALA A 73 -6.92 -0.03 5.79
N SER A 74 -8.02 0.48 6.34
CA SER A 74 -8.02 1.14 7.66
C SER A 74 -7.56 0.21 8.77
N ALA A 75 -8.09 -1.02 8.84
CA ALA A 75 -7.66 -2.02 9.81
C ALA A 75 -6.19 -2.41 9.65
N GLY A 76 -5.74 -2.64 8.41
CA GLY A 76 -4.34 -2.93 8.11
C GLY A 76 -3.40 -1.81 8.57
N LEU A 77 -3.78 -0.55 8.33
CA LEU A 77 -3.01 0.62 8.75
C LEU A 77 -2.95 0.76 10.28
N ILE A 78 -4.05 0.47 10.99
CA ILE A 78 -4.10 0.45 12.47
C ILE A 78 -3.11 -0.59 13.03
N VAL A 79 -3.19 -1.82 12.52
CA VAL A 79 -2.32 -2.91 12.96
C VAL A 79 -0.86 -2.58 12.65
N PHE A 80 -0.59 -2.11 11.43
CA PHE A 80 0.73 -1.70 11.01
C PHE A 80 1.31 -0.59 11.91
N GLY A 81 0.53 0.47 12.17
CA GLY A 81 0.92 1.55 13.08
C GLY A 81 1.22 1.09 14.50
N THR A 82 0.44 0.13 14.99
CA THR A 82 0.70 -0.51 16.29
C THR A 82 2.03 -1.24 16.29
N LEU A 83 2.33 -2.02 15.24
CA LEU A 83 3.62 -2.70 15.11
C LEU A 83 4.79 -1.71 15.09
N LEU A 84 4.67 -0.59 14.37
CA LEU A 84 5.69 0.46 14.35
C LEU A 84 5.90 1.12 15.72
N ALA A 85 4.82 1.43 16.42
CA ALA A 85 4.87 2.10 17.72
C ALA A 85 5.53 1.22 18.80
N LEU A 86 5.14 -0.06 18.85
CA LEU A 86 5.62 -1.01 19.84
C LEU A 86 7.08 -1.43 19.57
N SER A 87 7.44 -1.64 18.30
CA SER A 87 8.80 -2.02 17.92
C SER A 87 9.85 -0.94 18.20
N SER A 88 9.46 0.33 18.12
CA SER A 88 10.35 1.48 18.33
C SER A 88 10.42 1.97 19.79
N GLY A 89 9.62 1.39 20.71
CA GLY A 89 9.60 1.76 22.13
C GLY A 89 9.16 3.21 22.36
N GLY A 90 8.13 3.68 21.66
CA GLY A 90 7.66 5.07 21.66
C GLY A 90 7.43 5.69 23.05
N ALA A 91 7.52 7.02 23.12
CA ALA A 91 7.34 7.80 24.34
C ALA A 91 5.98 7.51 25.00
N GLY A 92 6.00 7.02 26.24
CA GLY A 92 4.79 6.75 27.04
C GLY A 92 4.36 5.28 27.11
N LEU A 93 4.91 4.39 26.28
CA LEU A 93 4.70 2.94 26.37
C LEU A 93 6.04 2.29 26.68
N GLY A 94 6.39 2.18 27.96
CA GLY A 94 7.62 1.50 28.39
C GLY A 94 7.72 0.12 27.73
N ALA A 95 8.84 -0.14 27.04
CA ALA A 95 9.21 -1.41 26.39
C ALA A 95 8.05 -2.37 26.10
N ALA A 96 7.11 -1.98 25.23
CA ALA A 96 5.92 -2.77 24.99
C ALA A 96 6.21 -3.88 23.97
N TYR A 97 6.36 -5.10 24.48
CA TYR A 97 6.53 -6.33 23.70
C TYR A 97 5.30 -6.61 22.84
N ILE A 98 5.49 -6.84 21.52
CA ILE A 98 4.40 -7.26 20.61
C ILE A 98 3.98 -8.68 20.99
N SER A 99 2.76 -8.82 21.51
CA SER A 99 2.17 -10.09 21.97
C SER A 99 0.77 -10.31 21.40
N VAL A 100 0.25 -11.52 21.55
CA VAL A 100 -1.15 -11.81 21.20
C VAL A 100 -2.09 -10.84 21.92
N GLY A 101 -1.87 -10.59 23.21
CA GLY A 101 -2.71 -9.68 24.00
C GLY A 101 -2.73 -8.24 23.52
N THR A 102 -1.68 -7.78 22.83
CA THR A 102 -1.63 -6.42 22.24
C THR A 102 -2.36 -6.30 20.92
N LEU A 103 -2.33 -7.33 20.07
CA LEU A 103 -2.95 -7.28 18.73
C LEU A 103 -4.38 -7.83 18.71
N LEU A 104 -4.73 -8.74 19.61
CA LEU A 104 -6.03 -9.39 19.62
C LEU A 104 -7.21 -8.39 19.63
N PRO A 105 -7.19 -7.31 20.46
CA PRO A 105 -8.28 -6.33 20.47
C PRO A 105 -8.41 -5.51 19.17
N LEU A 106 -7.38 -5.48 18.32
CA LEU A 106 -7.44 -4.78 17.03
C LEU A 106 -8.21 -5.59 15.97
N PHE A 107 -8.15 -6.92 16.09
CA PHE A 107 -8.83 -7.85 15.20
C PHE A 107 -10.21 -8.27 15.70
N TRP A 108 -10.40 -8.35 17.03
CA TRP A 108 -11.69 -8.56 17.69
C TRP A 108 -11.92 -7.48 18.74
N ASN A 109 -12.39 -6.32 18.29
CA ASN A 109 -12.81 -5.22 19.15
C ASN A 109 -14.13 -5.56 19.86
N SER A 110 -14.34 -4.94 21.02
CA SER A 110 -15.50 -5.17 21.88
C SER A 110 -16.78 -4.45 21.42
N ASP A 111 -16.70 -3.61 20.38
CA ASP A 111 -17.78 -2.71 19.98
C ASP A 111 -18.82 -3.41 19.10
N VAL A 112 -18.51 -4.61 18.59
CA VAL A 112 -19.46 -5.49 17.91
C VAL A 112 -19.36 -6.91 18.49
N ALA A 113 -20.34 -7.31 19.29
CA ALA A 113 -20.37 -8.65 19.89
C ALA A 113 -20.66 -9.73 18.82
N GLY A 114 -19.66 -10.57 18.51
CA GLY A 114 -19.82 -11.74 17.64
C GLY A 114 -18.50 -12.42 17.26
N PRO A 115 -18.54 -13.67 16.76
CA PRO A 115 -17.34 -14.44 16.41
C PRO A 115 -16.57 -13.89 15.19
N THR A 116 -17.25 -13.15 14.31
CA THR A 116 -16.67 -12.40 13.19
C THR A 116 -16.88 -10.91 13.42
N ASP A 117 -15.93 -10.28 14.12
CA ASP A 117 -15.95 -8.84 14.39
C ASP A 117 -15.80 -7.99 13.10
N ARG A 118 -16.14 -6.70 13.19
CA ARG A 118 -16.13 -5.70 12.11
C ARG A 118 -14.83 -5.67 11.33
N THR A 119 -13.67 -5.81 12.00
CA THR A 119 -12.37 -5.85 11.34
C THR A 119 -12.27 -7.01 10.34
N TRP A 120 -12.63 -8.22 10.75
CA TRP A 120 -12.61 -9.40 9.87
C TRP A 120 -13.63 -9.30 8.75
N GLN A 121 -14.83 -8.75 9.04
CA GLN A 121 -15.84 -8.51 8.02
C GLN A 121 -15.33 -7.57 6.92
N TYR A 122 -14.57 -6.54 7.31
CA TYR A 122 -13.92 -5.65 6.34
C TYR A 122 -12.85 -6.36 5.52
N LEU A 123 -11.97 -7.14 6.16
CA LEU A 123 -10.93 -7.91 5.45
C LEU A 123 -11.55 -8.89 4.44
N ILE A 124 -12.65 -9.56 4.81
CA ILE A 124 -13.40 -10.43 3.91
C ILE A 124 -14.01 -9.62 2.77
N SER A 125 -14.67 -8.49 3.04
CA SER A 125 -15.37 -7.69 2.02
C SER A 125 -14.44 -7.00 1.02
N GLN A 126 -13.20 -6.68 1.42
CA GLN A 126 -12.18 -6.13 0.52
C GLN A 126 -11.87 -7.09 -0.64
N GLY A 127 -11.81 -8.40 -0.36
CA GLY A 127 -11.71 -9.44 -1.38
C GLY A 127 -12.87 -9.41 -2.37
N ASN A 128 -14.07 -9.09 -1.89
CA ASN A 128 -15.30 -9.15 -2.67
C ASN A 128 -15.45 -8.00 -3.66
N SER A 129 -14.86 -6.85 -3.34
CA SER A 129 -14.93 -5.63 -4.17
C SER A 129 -14.14 -5.73 -5.47
N LEU A 130 -13.29 -6.75 -5.61
CA LEU A 130 -12.52 -7.03 -6.82
C LEU A 130 -13.32 -7.98 -7.71
N GLU A 131 -14.24 -7.43 -8.51
CA GLU A 131 -14.87 -8.18 -9.60
C GLU A 131 -13.82 -8.47 -10.69
N LEU A 132 -12.98 -9.49 -10.47
CA LEU A 132 -11.89 -9.95 -11.36
C LEU A 132 -12.40 -10.59 -12.67
N GLY A 133 -13.49 -10.07 -13.25
CA GLY A 133 -14.00 -10.45 -14.57
C GLY A 133 -14.48 -11.88 -14.70
N GLN A 134 -14.55 -12.64 -13.61
CA GLN A 134 -15.07 -14.00 -13.56
C GLN A 134 -15.84 -14.24 -12.26
N THR A 135 -16.75 -15.21 -12.35
CA THR A 135 -17.75 -15.74 -11.41
C THR A 135 -17.19 -16.28 -10.08
N ILE A 136 -16.20 -15.64 -9.48
CA ILE A 136 -15.76 -15.98 -8.12
C ILE A 136 -16.67 -15.21 -7.19
N THR A 137 -17.86 -15.74 -6.93
CA THR A 137 -18.78 -15.15 -5.95
C THR A 137 -18.18 -15.37 -4.56
N PRO A 138 -17.72 -14.32 -3.87
CA PRO A 138 -17.08 -14.46 -2.57
C PRO A 138 -18.03 -14.99 -1.48
N ASP A 139 -19.34 -14.92 -1.74
CA ASP A 139 -20.39 -15.46 -0.89
C ASP A 139 -20.23 -16.96 -0.60
N GLY A 140 -19.57 -17.71 -1.50
CA GLY A 140 -19.32 -19.14 -1.30
C GLY A 140 -18.24 -19.45 -0.26
N ILE A 141 -17.23 -18.58 -0.09
CA ILE A 141 -16.10 -18.83 0.83
C ILE A 141 -16.30 -18.16 2.20
N LYS A 142 -17.08 -17.10 2.26
CA LYS A 142 -17.30 -16.32 3.49
C LYS A 142 -17.71 -17.17 4.70
N PRO A 143 -18.72 -18.08 4.64
CA PRO A 143 -19.09 -18.89 5.81
C PRO A 143 -17.98 -19.82 6.29
N ILE A 144 -17.13 -20.29 5.37
CA ILE A 144 -15.98 -21.14 5.69
C ILE A 144 -14.96 -20.33 6.49
N ILE A 145 -14.63 -19.12 6.01
CA ILE A 145 -13.69 -18.20 6.68
C ILE A 145 -14.21 -17.85 8.07
N GLU A 146 -15.47 -17.45 8.19
CA GLU A 146 -16.10 -17.07 9.45
C GLU A 146 -16.09 -18.21 10.48
N GLY A 147 -16.41 -19.43 10.05
CA GLY A 147 -16.35 -20.61 10.92
C GLY A 147 -14.93 -20.91 11.45
N GLN A 148 -13.90 -20.68 10.63
CA GLN A 148 -12.50 -20.82 11.10
C GLN A 148 -12.11 -19.70 12.06
N LEU A 149 -12.45 -18.44 11.74
CA LEU A 149 -12.15 -17.29 12.60
C LEU A 149 -12.81 -17.40 13.97
N GLN A 150 -14.01 -17.99 14.05
CA GLN A 150 -14.66 -18.29 15.33
C GLN A 150 -13.81 -19.24 16.19
N GLY A 151 -13.29 -20.32 15.61
CA GLY A 151 -12.42 -21.26 16.34
C GLY A 151 -11.11 -20.59 16.79
N LEU A 152 -10.56 -19.71 15.96
CA LEU A 152 -9.34 -18.96 16.30
C LEU A 152 -9.57 -17.93 17.40
N TYR A 153 -10.71 -17.24 17.39
CA TYR A 153 -11.10 -16.31 18.45
C TYR A 153 -11.07 -16.99 19.82
N GLU A 154 -11.70 -18.16 19.94
CA GLU A 154 -11.70 -18.94 21.18
C GLU A 154 -10.29 -19.40 21.57
N GLY A 155 -9.50 -19.88 20.60
CA GLY A 155 -8.12 -20.29 20.84
C GLY A 155 -7.27 -19.15 21.41
N PHE A 156 -7.24 -18.00 20.72
CA PHE A 156 -6.45 -16.84 21.13
C PHE A 156 -6.91 -16.23 22.45
N ASN A 157 -8.21 -16.15 22.72
CA ASN A 157 -8.72 -15.65 24.00
C ASN A 157 -8.33 -16.56 25.15
N ASN A 158 -8.50 -17.88 24.99
CA ASN A 158 -8.08 -18.83 26.00
C ASN A 158 -6.57 -18.74 26.24
N PHE A 159 -5.76 -18.75 25.19
CA PHE A 159 -4.32 -18.56 25.33
C PHE A 159 -3.97 -17.26 26.06
N ASN A 160 -4.56 -16.12 25.67
CA ASN A 160 -4.28 -14.82 26.30
C ASN A 160 -4.70 -14.79 27.78
N TYR A 161 -5.84 -15.42 28.12
CA TYR A 161 -6.29 -15.56 29.50
C TYR A 161 -5.30 -16.39 30.33
N PHE A 162 -4.93 -17.57 29.86
CA PHE A 162 -4.00 -18.45 30.57
C PHE A 162 -2.57 -17.89 30.61
N PHE A 163 -2.15 -17.14 29.58
CA PHE A 163 -0.90 -16.39 29.58
C PHE A 163 -0.87 -15.36 30.71
N LYS A 164 -1.93 -14.54 30.86
CA LYS A 164 -2.05 -13.57 31.96
C LYS A 164 -2.09 -14.26 33.33
N ASN A 165 -2.78 -15.40 33.45
CA ASN A 165 -2.80 -16.15 34.71
C ASN A 165 -1.41 -16.68 35.07
N TRP A 166 -0.67 -17.23 34.11
CA TRP A 166 0.72 -17.66 34.30
C TRP A 166 1.66 -16.50 34.62
N GLU A 167 1.53 -15.37 33.92
CA GLU A 167 2.37 -14.19 34.16
C GLU A 167 2.25 -13.67 35.60
N ASN A 168 1.04 -13.71 36.17
CA ASN A 168 0.77 -13.35 37.56
C ASN A 168 1.19 -14.43 38.59
N LYS A 169 1.46 -15.66 38.14
CA LYS A 169 1.74 -16.84 38.98
C LYS A 169 2.84 -17.69 38.36
N ARG A 170 4.03 -17.10 38.11
CA ARG A 170 5.10 -17.76 37.35
C ARG A 170 5.61 -19.07 37.98
N ASP A 171 5.50 -19.18 39.30
CA ASP A 171 5.93 -20.36 40.07
C ASP A 171 4.86 -21.47 40.16
N ASP A 172 3.62 -21.24 39.72
CA ASP A 172 2.54 -22.22 39.77
C ASP A 172 2.68 -23.25 38.63
N PRO A 173 2.96 -24.54 38.95
CA PRO A 173 3.13 -25.58 37.93
C PRO A 173 1.88 -25.79 37.07
N LYS A 174 0.68 -25.56 37.65
CA LYS A 174 -0.59 -25.68 36.92
C LYS A 174 -0.75 -24.54 35.93
N ALA A 175 -0.52 -23.30 36.37
CA ALA A 175 -0.59 -22.14 35.47
C ALA A 175 0.40 -22.27 34.29
N LYS A 176 1.59 -22.80 34.56
CA LYS A 176 2.59 -23.15 33.53
C LYS A 176 2.10 -24.25 32.57
N ALA A 177 1.52 -25.33 33.09
CA ALA A 177 0.99 -26.41 32.24
C ALA A 177 -0.17 -25.92 31.35
N ASP A 178 -1.06 -25.10 31.91
CA ASP A 178 -2.21 -24.54 31.21
C ASP A 178 -1.76 -23.62 30.05
N VAL A 179 -0.86 -22.65 30.29
CA VAL A 179 -0.39 -21.76 29.22
C VAL A 179 0.27 -22.53 28.08
N VAL A 180 1.04 -23.58 28.38
CA VAL A 180 1.67 -24.45 27.37
C VAL A 180 0.62 -25.22 26.58
N ALA A 181 -0.39 -25.79 27.25
CA ALA A 181 -1.46 -26.53 26.59
C ALA A 181 -2.24 -25.63 25.62
N TYR A 182 -2.60 -24.41 26.05
CA TYR A 182 -3.33 -23.47 25.19
C TYR A 182 -2.47 -22.83 24.11
N PHE A 183 -1.17 -22.64 24.32
CA PHE A 183 -0.24 -22.27 23.25
C PHE A 183 -0.25 -23.33 22.13
N ARG A 184 -0.09 -24.61 22.48
CA ARG A 184 -0.10 -25.73 21.52
C ARG A 184 -1.44 -25.86 20.81
N SER A 185 -2.54 -25.82 21.57
CA SER A 185 -3.90 -25.92 21.00
C SER A 185 -4.18 -24.79 20.00
N THR A 186 -3.80 -23.56 20.34
CA THR A 186 -3.99 -22.39 19.46
C THR A 186 -3.11 -22.48 18.22
N HIS A 187 -1.85 -22.88 18.36
CA HIS A 187 -0.95 -23.14 17.23
C HIS A 187 -1.55 -24.17 16.25
N ASP A 188 -2.02 -25.31 16.77
CA ASP A 188 -2.61 -26.37 15.96
C ASP A 188 -3.92 -25.92 15.30
N ALA A 189 -4.73 -25.11 15.99
CA ALA A 189 -5.95 -24.54 15.42
C ALA A 189 -5.64 -23.64 14.23
N ILE A 190 -4.66 -22.75 14.35
CA ILE A 190 -4.24 -21.88 13.23
C ILE A 190 -3.75 -22.72 12.06
N ILE A 191 -2.90 -23.72 12.28
CA ILE A 191 -2.42 -24.60 11.20
C ILE A 191 -3.58 -25.24 10.44
N ARG A 192 -4.62 -25.70 11.15
CA ARG A 192 -5.82 -26.27 10.53
C ARG A 192 -6.67 -25.25 9.78
N SER A 193 -6.68 -23.99 10.21
CA SER A 193 -7.47 -22.92 9.61
C SER A 193 -6.81 -22.27 8.39
N MET A 194 -5.47 -22.14 8.35
CA MET A 194 -4.75 -21.44 7.27
C MET A 194 -5.13 -21.91 5.84
N PRO A 195 -5.30 -23.22 5.54
CA PRO A 195 -5.71 -23.67 4.21
C PRO A 195 -7.07 -23.13 3.75
N SER A 196 -8.00 -22.90 4.69
CA SER A 196 -9.31 -22.32 4.40
C SER A 196 -9.23 -20.84 4.02
N PHE A 197 -8.16 -20.15 4.41
CA PHE A 197 -7.89 -18.75 4.03
C PHE A 197 -7.11 -18.64 2.71
N SER A 198 -6.78 -19.76 2.07
CA SER A 198 -6.07 -19.81 0.78
C SER A 198 -6.65 -20.91 -0.10
N LEU A 199 -7.99 -21.04 -0.13
CA LEU A 199 -8.64 -22.04 -0.97
C LEU A 199 -8.38 -21.76 -2.45
N LYS A 200 -8.17 -22.85 -3.21
CA LYS A 200 -7.87 -22.77 -4.63
C LYS A 200 -8.95 -22.00 -5.39
N GLY A 201 -8.55 -20.96 -6.12
CA GLY A 201 -9.43 -20.07 -6.86
C GLY A 201 -9.90 -18.84 -6.08
N TYR A 202 -9.66 -18.79 -4.76
CA TYR A 202 -10.07 -17.68 -3.89
C TYR A 202 -8.86 -16.99 -3.23
N GLU A 203 -7.63 -17.40 -3.52
CA GLU A 203 -6.43 -16.94 -2.81
C GLU A 203 -6.29 -15.42 -2.83
N ILE A 204 -6.57 -14.77 -3.97
CA ILE A 204 -6.52 -13.31 -4.08
C ILE A 204 -7.60 -12.65 -3.22
N VAL A 205 -8.82 -13.20 -3.21
CA VAL A 205 -9.98 -12.68 -2.48
C VAL A 205 -9.74 -12.78 -0.97
N SER A 206 -9.18 -13.89 -0.49
CA SER A 206 -8.96 -14.13 0.95
C SER A 206 -7.60 -13.64 1.46
N LEU A 207 -6.76 -13.03 0.61
CA LEU A 207 -5.40 -12.64 0.96
C LEU A 207 -5.29 -11.69 2.18
N PRO A 208 -6.15 -10.67 2.36
CA PRO A 208 -6.12 -9.83 3.57
C PRO A 208 -6.39 -10.63 4.86
N VAL A 209 -7.30 -11.60 4.79
CA VAL A 209 -7.62 -12.51 5.91
C VAL A 209 -6.44 -13.44 6.20
N TYR A 210 -5.90 -14.08 5.16
CA TYR A 210 -4.71 -14.93 5.28
C TYR A 210 -3.55 -14.19 5.94
N THR A 211 -3.27 -12.96 5.49
CA THR A 211 -2.17 -12.14 5.99
C THR A 211 -2.34 -11.79 7.47
N SER A 212 -3.56 -11.40 7.85
CA SER A 212 -3.88 -11.05 9.23
C SER A 212 -3.80 -12.27 10.17
N ALA A 213 -4.28 -13.43 9.73
CA ALA A 213 -4.17 -14.68 10.48
C ALA A 213 -2.71 -15.16 10.60
N ALA A 214 -1.94 -15.03 9.52
CA ALA A 214 -0.50 -15.30 9.51
C ALA A 214 0.26 -14.43 10.52
N LEU A 215 -0.03 -13.12 10.57
CA LEU A 215 0.56 -12.21 11.55
C LEU A 215 0.30 -12.68 12.99
N LEU A 216 -0.94 -13.02 13.32
CA LEU A 216 -1.30 -13.52 14.66
C LEU A 216 -0.56 -14.82 14.99
N HIS A 217 -0.37 -15.71 14.01
CA HIS A 217 0.41 -16.93 14.19
C HIS A 217 1.88 -16.65 14.48
N LEU A 218 2.51 -15.74 13.73
CA LEU A 218 3.90 -15.37 13.93
C LEU A 218 4.12 -14.74 15.32
N VAL A 219 3.17 -13.91 15.77
CA VAL A 219 3.19 -13.31 17.10
C VAL A 219 3.06 -14.38 18.18
N LEU A 220 2.12 -15.32 18.04
CA LEU A 220 1.97 -16.45 18.97
C LEU A 220 3.26 -17.27 19.06
N LEU A 221 3.81 -17.68 17.93
CA LEU A 221 5.04 -18.48 17.86
C LEU A 221 6.23 -17.74 18.47
N ARG A 222 6.43 -16.47 18.14
CA ARG A 222 7.49 -15.66 18.75
C ARG A 222 7.32 -15.55 20.26
N GLN A 223 6.09 -15.42 20.75
CA GLN A 223 5.80 -15.42 22.19
C GLN A 223 6.15 -16.75 22.83
N GLY A 224 5.77 -17.87 22.24
CA GLY A 224 6.16 -19.19 22.72
C GLY A 224 7.67 -19.42 22.75
N VAL A 225 8.39 -18.99 21.71
CA VAL A 225 9.86 -19.09 21.66
C VAL A 225 10.52 -18.19 22.70
N SER A 226 9.99 -16.98 22.92
CA SER A 226 10.52 -16.02 23.91
C SER A 226 10.46 -16.55 25.34
N TYR A 227 9.42 -17.33 25.67
CA TYR A 227 9.21 -17.91 27.01
C TYR A 227 9.54 -19.41 27.09
N ALA A 228 10.15 -20.00 26.06
CA ALA A 228 10.33 -21.45 25.96
C ALA A 228 11.02 -22.07 27.19
N ASN A 229 12.06 -21.41 27.72
CA ASN A 229 12.78 -21.86 28.91
C ASN A 229 11.87 -21.86 30.15
N GLU A 230 11.11 -20.79 30.36
CA GLU A 230 10.22 -20.66 31.52
C GLU A 230 9.03 -21.63 31.45
N TRP A 231 8.51 -21.84 30.24
CA TRP A 231 7.44 -22.78 29.95
C TRP A 231 7.89 -24.24 29.97
N GLY A 232 9.19 -24.51 30.15
CA GLY A 232 9.71 -25.87 30.16
C GLY A 232 9.42 -26.60 28.86
N LEU A 233 9.30 -25.87 27.75
CA LEU A 233 9.44 -26.45 26.43
C LEU A 233 10.88 -26.96 26.40
N SER A 234 11.08 -28.28 26.40
CA SER A 234 12.43 -28.88 26.41
C SER A 234 13.32 -28.16 25.39
N ARG A 235 14.65 -28.12 25.60
CA ARG A 235 15.56 -27.46 24.64
C ARG A 235 15.25 -27.87 23.20
N SER A 236 15.02 -29.16 22.98
CA SER A 236 14.55 -29.72 21.70
C SER A 236 13.20 -29.17 21.20
N ALA A 237 12.19 -29.00 22.07
CA ALA A 237 10.88 -28.49 21.68
C ALA A 237 10.89 -26.96 21.46
N GLY A 238 11.60 -26.19 22.29
CA GLY A 238 11.81 -24.76 22.07
C GLY A 238 12.57 -24.50 20.76
N ASP A 239 13.62 -25.28 20.50
CA ASP A 239 14.35 -25.26 19.24
C ASP A 239 13.44 -25.65 18.06
N ALA A 240 12.52 -26.60 18.24
CA ALA A 240 11.54 -26.97 17.21
C ALA A 240 10.58 -25.81 16.88
N TYR A 241 9.98 -25.15 17.88
CA TYR A 241 9.10 -23.99 17.62
C TYR A 241 9.83 -22.82 16.99
N LYS A 242 11.12 -22.67 17.28
CA LYS A 242 11.98 -21.68 16.65
C LYS A 242 12.24 -21.99 15.17
N VAL A 243 12.45 -23.26 14.82
CA VAL A 243 12.52 -23.71 13.42
C VAL A 243 11.18 -23.47 12.72
N ILE A 244 10.07 -23.88 13.34
CA ILE A 244 8.71 -23.68 12.81
C ILE A 244 8.44 -22.18 12.58
N LEU A 245 8.81 -21.31 13.52
CA LEU A 245 8.67 -19.86 13.36
C LEU A 245 9.37 -19.36 12.09
N LYS A 246 10.62 -19.77 11.85
CA LYS A 246 11.37 -19.37 10.65
C LYS A 246 10.75 -19.91 9.37
N GLU A 247 10.27 -21.16 9.39
CA GLU A 247 9.56 -21.77 8.25
C GLU A 247 8.27 -21.01 7.94
N ARG A 248 7.47 -20.68 8.96
CA ARG A 248 6.22 -19.90 8.78
C ARG A 248 6.48 -18.47 8.33
N ILE A 249 7.54 -17.81 8.80
CA ILE A 249 7.94 -16.49 8.26
C ILE A 249 8.18 -16.61 6.76
N ASN A 250 8.95 -17.62 6.32
CA ASN A 250 9.24 -17.82 4.90
C ASN A 250 7.96 -18.10 4.09
N GLU A 251 7.17 -19.08 4.53
CA GLU A 251 5.94 -19.50 3.86
C GLU A 251 4.95 -18.35 3.72
N TYR A 252 4.68 -17.63 4.82
CA TYR A 252 3.66 -16.57 4.82
C TYR A 252 4.09 -15.38 3.99
N ILE A 253 5.38 -14.99 4.06
CA ILE A 253 5.91 -13.94 3.18
C ILE A 253 5.74 -14.36 1.71
N ASN A 254 6.17 -15.57 1.36
CA ASN A 254 6.15 -16.07 -0.01
C ASN A 254 4.74 -16.21 -0.57
N HIS A 255 3.80 -16.74 0.22
CA HIS A 255 2.40 -16.83 -0.18
C HIS A 255 1.82 -15.45 -0.43
N CYS A 256 1.98 -14.52 0.52
CA CYS A 256 1.36 -13.20 0.40
C CYS A 256 1.91 -12.41 -0.80
N GLN A 257 3.23 -12.41 -1.00
CA GLN A 257 3.82 -11.71 -2.15
C GLN A 257 3.38 -12.33 -3.48
N THR A 258 3.39 -13.66 -3.60
CA THR A 258 3.07 -14.34 -4.87
C THR A 258 1.61 -14.14 -5.22
N THR A 259 0.72 -14.27 -4.24
CA THR A 259 -0.72 -14.06 -4.42
C THR A 259 -1.02 -12.60 -4.75
N TYR A 260 -0.37 -11.63 -4.09
CA TYR A 260 -0.48 -10.22 -4.42
C TYR A 260 -0.08 -9.93 -5.86
N GLN A 261 1.12 -10.38 -6.26
CA GLN A 261 1.65 -10.14 -7.60
C GLN A 261 0.81 -10.83 -8.68
N THR A 262 0.24 -12.00 -8.37
CA THR A 262 -0.71 -12.67 -9.25
C THR A 262 -1.98 -11.85 -9.46
N GLY A 263 -2.56 -11.28 -8.39
CA GLY A 263 -3.73 -10.41 -8.48
C GLY A 263 -3.44 -9.12 -9.25
N LEU A 264 -2.31 -8.48 -8.94
CA LEU A 264 -1.84 -7.26 -9.59
C LEU A 264 -1.64 -7.48 -11.11
N LYS A 265 -0.97 -8.57 -11.48
CA LYS A 265 -0.74 -8.94 -12.89
C LYS A 265 -2.05 -9.18 -13.64
N LYS A 266 -2.99 -9.93 -13.04
CA LYS A 266 -4.31 -10.19 -13.64
C LYS A 266 -5.06 -8.91 -13.98
N LEU A 267 -5.05 -7.92 -13.07
CA LEU A 267 -5.69 -6.62 -13.28
C LEU A 267 -4.96 -5.74 -14.30
N LYS A 268 -3.62 -5.79 -14.30
CA LYS A 268 -2.80 -5.01 -15.23
C LYS A 268 -2.95 -5.47 -16.68
N GLU A 269 -3.12 -6.78 -16.88
CA GLU A 269 -3.25 -7.42 -18.19
C GLU A 269 -4.70 -7.52 -18.68
N ASP A 270 -5.68 -7.06 -17.88
CA ASP A 270 -7.09 -7.11 -18.23
C ASP A 270 -7.43 -6.08 -19.33
N PRO A 271 -7.89 -6.53 -20.51
CA PRO A 271 -8.13 -5.66 -21.66
C PRO A 271 -9.44 -4.87 -21.58
N ARG A 272 -10.28 -5.09 -20.56
CA ARG A 272 -11.56 -4.38 -20.42
C ARG A 272 -11.31 -2.87 -20.13
N PRO A 273 -12.14 -1.95 -20.66
CA PRO A 273 -12.05 -0.54 -20.30
C PRO A 273 -12.21 -0.32 -18.79
N GLY A 274 -11.54 0.70 -18.25
CA GLY A 274 -11.62 1.06 -16.83
C GLY A 274 -10.84 0.15 -15.87
N THR A 275 -10.14 -0.88 -16.36
CA THR A 275 -9.38 -1.83 -15.51
C THR A 275 -8.24 -1.19 -14.73
N TRP A 276 -7.68 -0.09 -15.21
CA TRP A 276 -6.60 0.62 -14.51
C TRP A 276 -7.02 1.15 -13.13
N LEU A 277 -8.26 1.60 -12.96
CA LEU A 277 -8.74 2.02 -11.64
C LEU A 277 -8.81 0.85 -10.66
N TYR A 278 -9.29 -0.31 -11.10
CA TYR A 278 -9.30 -1.53 -10.28
C TYR A 278 -7.88 -1.99 -9.96
N PHE A 279 -6.96 -1.91 -10.92
CA PHE A 279 -5.52 -2.12 -10.69
C PHE A 279 -4.98 -1.16 -9.62
N SER A 280 -5.29 0.13 -9.72
CA SER A 280 -4.80 1.15 -8.79
C SER A 280 -5.41 0.97 -7.40
N ASP A 281 -6.70 0.65 -7.30
CA ASP A 281 -7.38 0.34 -6.04
C ASP A 281 -6.79 -0.92 -5.42
N TYR A 282 -6.62 -2.00 -6.19
CA TYR A 282 -5.98 -3.23 -5.72
C TYR A 282 -4.60 -2.93 -5.14
N ARG A 283 -3.73 -2.27 -5.92
CA ARG A 283 -2.38 -1.92 -5.50
C ARG A 283 -2.40 -1.17 -4.17
N ARG A 284 -3.17 -0.09 -4.09
CA ARG A 284 -3.24 0.77 -2.90
C ARG A 284 -3.79 0.02 -1.68
N GLU A 285 -4.95 -0.59 -1.83
CA GLU A 285 -5.72 -1.17 -0.74
C GLU A 285 -5.01 -2.40 -0.16
N TYR A 286 -4.42 -3.25 -1.03
CA TYR A 286 -3.67 -4.43 -0.59
C TYR A 286 -2.25 -4.08 -0.15
N THR A 287 -1.65 -2.98 -0.59
CA THR A 287 -0.41 -2.52 0.06
C THR A 287 -0.66 -2.22 1.54
N LEU A 288 -1.80 -1.60 1.88
CA LEU A 288 -2.14 -1.26 3.26
C LEU A 288 -2.57 -2.47 4.11
N SER A 289 -3.40 -3.37 3.56
CA SER A 289 -3.92 -4.53 4.30
C SER A 289 -3.03 -5.78 4.22
N VAL A 290 -2.08 -5.83 3.28
CA VAL A 290 -1.20 -6.99 3.05
C VAL A 290 0.27 -6.60 3.12
N LEU A 291 0.80 -5.87 2.14
CA LEU A 291 2.26 -5.73 1.97
C LEU A 291 2.94 -4.99 3.13
N ASN A 292 2.31 -3.96 3.69
CA ASN A 292 2.81 -3.26 4.87
C ASN A 292 2.97 -4.19 6.07
N LEU A 293 2.03 -5.11 6.27
CA LEU A 293 2.12 -6.12 7.33
C LEU A 293 3.21 -7.15 7.01
N VAL A 294 3.24 -7.67 5.79
CA VAL A 294 4.22 -8.67 5.33
C VAL A 294 5.66 -8.15 5.47
N ALA A 295 5.90 -6.87 5.17
CA ALA A 295 7.21 -6.23 5.36
C ALA A 295 7.71 -6.28 6.82
N THR A 296 6.83 -6.50 7.80
CA THR A 296 7.20 -6.65 9.20
C THR A 296 7.51 -8.09 9.63
N PHE A 297 7.10 -9.10 8.85
CA PHE A 297 7.11 -10.50 9.30
C PHE A 297 8.52 -11.01 9.66
N ARG A 298 9.53 -10.56 8.92
CA ARG A 298 10.95 -10.86 9.19
C ARG A 298 11.40 -10.47 10.59
N TYR A 299 10.81 -9.44 11.19
CA TYR A 299 11.20 -8.94 12.51
C TYR A 299 10.75 -9.87 13.64
N PHE A 300 9.90 -10.87 13.33
CA PHE A 300 9.55 -11.92 14.28
C PHE A 300 10.65 -12.99 14.43
N ASP A 301 11.67 -13.03 13.56
CA ASP A 301 12.83 -13.93 13.73
C ASP A 301 13.66 -13.53 14.96
N ILE A 302 13.59 -14.33 16.02
CA ILE A 302 14.21 -14.03 17.31
C ILE A 302 15.75 -14.09 17.28
N ASP A 303 16.34 -14.79 16.30
CA ASP A 303 17.81 -14.84 16.19
C ASP A 303 18.38 -13.57 15.58
N LYS A 304 17.62 -12.93 14.70
CA LYS A 304 18.02 -11.67 14.05
C LYS A 304 17.57 -10.46 14.86
N TYR A 305 16.39 -10.55 15.46
CA TYR A 305 15.76 -9.47 16.23
C TYR A 305 15.33 -10.01 17.59
N PRO A 306 16.26 -10.14 18.55
CA PRO A 306 15.96 -10.68 19.87
C PRO A 306 15.08 -9.72 20.69
N SER A 307 14.32 -10.26 21.64
CA SER A 307 13.28 -9.53 22.39
C SER A 307 13.80 -8.37 23.26
N ASN A 308 15.10 -8.33 23.55
CA ASN A 308 15.73 -7.24 24.29
C ASN A 308 16.18 -6.07 23.39
N LEU A 309 16.03 -6.20 22.06
CA LEU A 309 16.33 -5.13 21.11
C LEU A 309 15.05 -4.60 20.48
N LYS A 310 15.01 -3.28 20.33
CA LYS A 310 14.01 -2.53 19.57
C LYS A 310 14.43 -2.45 18.11
N TRP A 311 13.47 -2.32 17.22
CA TRP A 311 13.73 -2.16 15.80
C TRP A 311 12.87 -1.03 15.24
N LYS A 312 13.44 -0.24 14.33
CA LYS A 312 12.75 0.89 13.69
C LYS A 312 12.65 0.63 12.19
N PRO A 313 11.59 -0.05 11.73
CA PRO A 313 11.40 -0.33 10.32
C PRO A 313 11.05 0.95 9.57
N GLN A 314 11.46 1.00 8.32
CA GLN A 314 11.16 2.12 7.44
C GLN A 314 10.53 1.58 6.16
N ILE A 315 9.33 2.06 5.88
CA ILE A 315 8.61 1.77 4.63
C ILE A 315 8.87 2.94 3.69
N THR A 316 9.22 2.61 2.44
CA THR A 316 9.51 3.58 1.37
C THR A 316 8.55 3.44 0.19
N GLU A 317 7.65 2.47 0.26
CA GLU A 317 6.54 2.32 -0.69
C GLU A 317 5.67 3.58 -0.74
N LYS A 318 5.29 3.99 -1.96
CA LYS A 318 4.40 5.13 -2.18
C LYS A 318 2.99 4.63 -2.49
N ILE A 319 1.99 5.26 -1.88
CA ILE A 319 0.59 5.00 -2.12
C ILE A 319 0.06 5.97 -3.17
N HIS A 320 -0.37 5.45 -4.31
CA HIS A 320 -0.87 6.24 -5.44
C HIS A 320 -2.40 6.33 -5.43
N ILE A 321 -2.92 7.55 -5.51
CA ILE A 321 -4.36 7.84 -5.51
C ILE A 321 -4.70 8.68 -6.74
N PRO A 322 -5.31 8.08 -7.78
CA PRO A 322 -5.78 8.84 -8.92
C PRO A 322 -7.09 9.56 -8.63
N THR A 323 -7.32 10.66 -9.35
CA THR A 323 -8.66 11.22 -9.51
C THR A 323 -9.51 10.26 -10.33
N ARG A 324 -10.78 10.08 -9.96
CA ARG A 324 -11.73 9.28 -10.74
C ARG A 324 -12.34 10.17 -11.83
N SER A 325 -12.57 9.60 -13.01
CA SER A 325 -13.38 10.25 -14.04
C SER A 325 -14.54 9.35 -14.45
N THR A 326 -15.71 9.95 -14.65
CA THR A 326 -16.86 9.24 -15.27
C THR A 326 -16.56 8.75 -16.70
N SER A 327 -15.44 9.19 -17.30
CA SER A 327 -14.99 8.83 -18.64
C SER A 327 -14.17 7.54 -18.74
N ASP A 328 -13.78 6.93 -17.61
CA ASP A 328 -12.82 5.83 -17.52
C ASP A 328 -13.29 4.52 -18.19
N ILE A 329 -14.58 4.43 -18.55
CA ILE A 329 -15.22 3.28 -19.19
C ILE A 329 -15.48 3.47 -20.70
N LEU A 330 -15.05 4.59 -21.28
CA LEU A 330 -15.39 4.95 -22.66
C LEU A 330 -14.44 4.33 -23.70
N PRO A 331 -14.93 4.02 -24.92
CA PRO A 331 -14.09 3.56 -26.02
C PRO A 331 -12.97 4.55 -26.36
N GLY A 332 -11.76 4.04 -26.55
CA GLY A 332 -10.56 4.83 -26.88
C GLY A 332 -9.74 5.29 -25.69
N PHE A 333 -10.22 5.11 -24.45
CA PHE A 333 -9.46 5.42 -23.24
C PHE A 333 -8.09 4.69 -23.22
N PRO A 334 -7.00 5.32 -22.75
CA PRO A 334 -5.68 4.69 -22.74
C PRO A 334 -5.68 3.37 -21.98
N ASP A 335 -4.90 2.40 -22.47
CA ASP A 335 -4.73 1.13 -21.77
C ASP A 335 -4.04 1.31 -20.40
N SER A 336 -4.23 0.33 -19.51
CA SER A 336 -3.68 0.35 -18.15
C SER A 336 -2.17 0.54 -18.08
N LYS A 337 -1.41 0.03 -19.07
CA LYS A 337 0.05 0.20 -19.11
C LYS A 337 0.42 1.64 -19.47
N THR A 338 -0.27 2.24 -20.42
CA THR A 338 -0.09 3.63 -20.82
C THR A 338 -0.43 4.58 -19.68
N MET A 339 -1.53 4.34 -18.97
CA MET A 339 -1.89 5.11 -17.78
C MET A 339 -0.86 4.99 -16.68
N GLU A 340 -0.46 3.75 -16.35
CA GLU A 340 0.51 3.48 -15.30
C GLU A 340 1.84 4.19 -15.55
N ASN A 341 2.35 4.13 -16.78
CA ASN A 341 3.61 4.76 -17.15
C ASN A 341 3.57 6.31 -17.11
N LYS A 342 2.38 6.92 -17.24
CA LYS A 342 2.22 8.38 -17.28
C LYS A 342 1.81 8.97 -15.93
N LEU A 343 1.02 8.25 -15.14
CA LEU A 343 0.49 8.72 -13.86
C LEU A 343 1.33 8.28 -12.67
N THR A 344 1.99 7.13 -12.73
CA THR A 344 2.86 6.69 -11.64
C THR A 344 4.28 7.20 -11.89
N PRO A 345 4.89 7.94 -10.94
CA PRO A 345 6.28 8.38 -11.07
C PRO A 345 7.23 7.22 -11.34
N THR A 346 8.21 7.43 -12.23
CA THR A 346 9.25 6.42 -12.48
C THR A 346 10.01 6.11 -11.21
N LEU A 347 10.33 4.83 -11.01
CA LEU A 347 11.12 4.39 -9.87
C LEU A 347 12.45 5.14 -9.80
N SER A 348 12.76 5.59 -8.59
CA SER A 348 13.95 6.36 -8.28
C SER A 348 14.29 6.20 -6.80
N LEU A 349 15.47 6.70 -6.39
CA LEU A 349 15.78 6.82 -4.96
C LEU A 349 14.68 7.62 -4.26
N PHE A 350 14.44 7.32 -2.99
CA PHE A 350 13.42 7.95 -2.19
C PHE A 350 13.68 9.45 -2.05
N THR A 351 12.67 10.24 -2.40
CA THR A 351 12.70 11.70 -2.37
C THR A 351 11.60 12.29 -1.52
N ARG A 352 11.88 13.48 -0.98
CA ARG A 352 10.90 14.36 -0.33
C ARG A 352 10.50 15.47 -1.30
N LEU A 353 9.21 15.73 -1.40
CA LEU A 353 8.67 16.85 -2.17
C LEU A 353 9.06 18.17 -1.52
N THR A 354 9.56 19.11 -2.30
CA THR A 354 10.03 20.43 -1.83
C THR A 354 9.30 21.58 -2.50
N GLN A 355 8.75 21.37 -3.70
CA GLN A 355 7.95 22.38 -4.39
C GLN A 355 7.00 21.72 -5.39
N ILE A 356 5.82 22.31 -5.56
CA ILE A 356 4.90 22.03 -6.66
C ILE A 356 4.64 23.33 -7.40
N THR A 357 4.92 23.36 -8.71
CA THR A 357 4.61 24.47 -9.61
C THR A 357 3.44 24.07 -10.50
N PHE A 358 2.42 24.92 -10.54
CA PHE A 358 1.16 24.67 -11.24
C PHE A 358 1.10 25.46 -12.55
N TYR A 359 0.77 24.78 -13.63
CA TYR A 359 0.58 25.40 -14.94
C TYR A 359 -0.83 25.15 -15.44
N THR A 360 -1.45 26.21 -15.95
CA THR A 360 -2.84 26.17 -16.41
C THR A 360 -2.91 26.46 -17.89
N SER A 361 -3.85 25.84 -18.59
CA SER A 361 -4.08 26.07 -20.02
C SER A 361 -5.56 26.22 -20.31
N SER A 362 -5.87 27.00 -21.35
CA SER A 362 -7.23 27.13 -21.85
C SER A 362 -7.61 25.90 -22.67
N VAL A 363 -8.81 25.39 -22.41
CA VAL A 363 -9.46 24.32 -23.16
C VAL A 363 -10.58 24.94 -23.99
N PHE A 364 -10.46 24.78 -25.31
CA PHE A 364 -11.44 25.26 -26.26
C PHE A 364 -12.77 24.53 -26.10
N ARG A 365 -13.86 25.30 -26.05
CA ARG A 365 -15.23 24.75 -26.06
C ARG A 365 -16.02 25.34 -27.24
N PRO A 366 -16.54 24.52 -28.17
CA PRO A 366 -17.15 25.02 -29.41
C PRO A 366 -18.35 25.97 -29.22
N VAL A 367 -19.10 25.83 -28.12
CA VAL A 367 -20.38 26.55 -27.88
C VAL A 367 -20.39 27.29 -26.54
N LEU A 368 -19.35 27.14 -25.71
CA LEU A 368 -19.25 27.73 -24.37
C LEU A 368 -17.94 28.53 -24.26
N PRO A 369 -17.84 29.51 -23.35
CA PRO A 369 -16.57 30.20 -23.11
C PRO A 369 -15.44 29.21 -22.79
N ASP A 370 -14.23 29.49 -23.22
CA ASP A 370 -13.08 28.65 -22.85
C ASP A 370 -12.92 28.59 -21.33
N ILE A 371 -12.50 27.42 -20.84
CA ILE A 371 -12.19 27.21 -19.43
C ILE A 371 -10.69 27.04 -19.28
N LYS A 372 -10.16 27.49 -18.14
CA LYS A 372 -8.79 27.15 -17.75
C LYS A 372 -8.83 25.96 -16.80
N ILE A 373 -7.93 25.01 -17.02
CA ILE A 373 -7.72 23.84 -16.14
C ILE A 373 -6.24 23.70 -15.79
N LEU A 374 -5.94 23.01 -14.69
CA LEU A 374 -4.59 22.58 -14.36
C LEU A 374 -4.09 21.58 -15.42
N SER A 375 -3.22 22.04 -16.31
CA SER A 375 -2.79 21.28 -17.50
C SER A 375 -1.46 20.54 -17.31
N GLN A 376 -0.56 21.15 -16.53
CA GLN A 376 0.79 20.66 -16.30
C GLN A 376 1.22 20.93 -14.85
N ILE A 377 2.01 20.02 -14.30
CA ILE A 377 2.55 20.09 -12.94
C ILE A 377 4.05 19.87 -13.03
N GLN A 378 4.81 20.69 -12.31
CA GLN A 378 6.23 20.45 -12.07
C GLN A 378 6.48 20.24 -10.58
N THR A 379 6.96 19.06 -10.19
CA THR A 379 7.35 18.74 -8.82
C THR A 379 8.87 18.81 -8.68
N SER A 380 9.36 19.44 -7.61
CA SER A 380 10.79 19.48 -7.27
C SER A 380 11.04 18.74 -5.97
N HIS A 381 12.18 18.07 -5.89
CA HIS A 381 12.43 17.05 -4.88
C HIS A 381 13.80 17.23 -4.24
N SER A 382 13.98 16.63 -3.05
CA SER A 382 15.29 16.45 -2.42
C SER A 382 15.45 15.00 -1.94
N TYR A 383 16.67 14.49 -1.95
CA TYR A 383 17.00 13.22 -1.31
C TYR A 383 16.94 13.35 0.22
N THR A 384 16.91 12.23 0.93
CA THR A 384 16.84 12.22 2.41
C THR A 384 18.02 12.98 3.07
N GLY A 385 19.17 13.10 2.40
CA GLY A 385 20.32 13.90 2.83
C GLY A 385 20.21 15.41 2.61
N GLY A 386 19.12 15.90 1.99
CA GLY A 386 18.89 17.31 1.67
C GLY A 386 19.44 17.76 0.32
N ASN A 387 20.20 16.90 -0.37
CA ASN A 387 20.67 17.18 -1.72
C ASN A 387 19.49 17.32 -2.70
N PRO A 388 19.47 18.33 -3.58
CA PRO A 388 18.39 18.50 -4.54
C PRO A 388 18.35 17.32 -5.52
N ALA A 389 17.16 16.81 -5.77
CA ALA A 389 16.87 15.81 -6.78
C ALA A 389 16.24 16.48 -8.03
N LYS A 390 16.19 15.75 -9.13
CA LYS A 390 15.66 16.28 -10.41
C LYS A 390 14.18 16.66 -10.29
N SER A 391 13.82 17.83 -10.80
CA SER A 391 12.41 18.21 -10.97
C SER A 391 11.76 17.41 -12.10
N ILE A 392 10.51 17.02 -11.88
CA ILE A 392 9.72 16.22 -12.82
C ILE A 392 8.57 17.07 -13.30
N THR A 393 8.39 17.17 -14.62
CA THR A 393 7.25 17.87 -15.23
C THR A 393 6.35 16.83 -15.90
N THR A 394 5.05 16.85 -15.58
CA THR A 394 4.02 15.97 -16.16
C THR A 394 2.83 16.80 -16.66
N GLY A 395 2.02 16.19 -17.53
CA GLY A 395 0.91 16.86 -18.18
C GLY A 395 1.27 17.43 -19.54
N TRP A 396 0.49 18.41 -19.98
CA TRP A 396 0.57 18.97 -21.31
C TRP A 396 0.65 20.49 -21.28
N SER A 397 1.27 21.04 -22.31
CA SER A 397 1.41 22.49 -22.52
C SER A 397 1.14 22.86 -23.97
N ASN A 398 0.54 24.02 -24.18
CA ASN A 398 0.29 24.65 -25.47
C ASN A 398 0.61 26.16 -25.39
N ALA A 399 0.26 26.92 -26.43
CA ALA A 399 0.51 28.37 -26.48
C ALA A 399 -0.24 29.18 -25.40
N SER A 400 -1.27 28.61 -24.75
CA SER A 400 -2.03 29.23 -23.66
C SER A 400 -1.55 28.82 -22.27
N THR A 401 -0.49 28.01 -22.18
CA THR A 401 0.01 27.52 -20.89
C THR A 401 0.71 28.63 -20.12
N GLU A 402 0.24 28.90 -18.91
CA GLU A 402 0.76 29.93 -18.02
C GLU A 402 1.13 29.33 -16.66
N ASN A 403 2.26 29.79 -16.09
CA ASN A 403 2.61 29.49 -14.70
C ASN A 403 1.64 30.24 -13.79
N PHE A 404 0.91 29.48 -12.98
CA PHE A 404 -0.13 30.02 -12.12
C PHE A 404 0.33 30.20 -10.67
N GLY A 405 1.37 29.50 -10.24
CA GLY A 405 1.90 29.62 -8.89
C GLY A 405 2.75 28.43 -8.47
N SER A 406 3.42 28.58 -7.32
CA SER A 406 4.24 27.53 -6.72
C SER A 406 3.96 27.39 -5.22
N ALA A 407 3.72 26.16 -4.78
CA ALA A 407 3.66 25.79 -3.38
C ALA A 407 5.05 25.30 -2.94
N VAL A 408 5.77 26.10 -2.17
CA VAL A 408 7.10 25.75 -1.62
C VAL A 408 6.94 25.08 -0.26
N ILE A 409 7.55 23.92 -0.09
CA ILE A 409 7.51 23.10 1.11
C ILE A 409 8.85 23.21 1.83
N ASN A 410 8.92 24.12 2.80
CA ASN A 410 10.10 24.26 3.64
C ASN A 410 10.25 23.05 4.57
N SER A 411 11.46 22.81 5.09
CA SER A 411 11.79 21.64 5.95
C SER A 411 10.89 21.48 7.19
N ASN A 412 10.27 22.56 7.65
CA ASN A 412 9.39 22.57 8.82
C ASN A 412 7.92 22.29 8.49
N TYR A 413 7.58 22.07 7.22
CA TYR A 413 6.21 21.83 6.78
C TYR A 413 6.06 20.53 5.98
N ARG A 414 4.85 19.98 5.98
CA ARG A 414 4.42 18.84 5.17
C ARG A 414 3.03 19.11 4.62
N ILE A 415 2.66 18.49 3.50
CA ILE A 415 1.28 18.50 3.01
C ILE A 415 0.62 17.18 3.43
N ASN A 416 -0.47 17.27 4.19
CA ASN A 416 -1.15 16.08 4.73
C ASN A 416 -2.62 15.96 4.31
N LYS A 417 -3.08 16.76 3.35
CA LYS A 417 -4.43 16.70 2.79
C LYS A 417 -4.51 17.60 1.56
N CYS A 418 -5.15 17.10 0.52
CA CYS A 418 -5.45 17.88 -0.68
C CYS A 418 -6.96 17.92 -0.89
N LYS A 419 -7.51 19.09 -1.17
CA LYS A 419 -8.87 19.21 -1.71
C LYS A 419 -8.79 19.80 -3.10
N TYR A 420 -9.68 19.41 -3.99
CA TYR A 420 -9.74 19.98 -5.33
C TYR A 420 -11.18 20.10 -5.80
N HIS A 421 -11.42 21.05 -6.69
CA HIS A 421 -12.67 21.16 -7.42
C HIS A 421 -12.40 20.78 -8.88
N GLN A 422 -13.24 19.90 -9.40
CA GLN A 422 -13.22 19.49 -10.78
C GLN A 422 -14.41 20.11 -11.50
N ILE A 423 -14.18 20.64 -12.70
CA ILE A 423 -15.25 21.23 -13.52
C ILE A 423 -16.19 20.11 -13.98
N ILE A 424 -17.50 20.33 -13.84
CA ILE A 424 -18.57 19.49 -14.39
C ILE A 424 -19.32 20.29 -15.46
N SER A 425 -19.77 19.63 -16.53
CA SER A 425 -20.51 20.28 -17.63
C SER A 425 -21.73 19.48 -18.08
N GLY A 426 -22.76 19.41 -17.24
CA GLY A 426 -24.04 18.78 -17.62
C GLY A 426 -23.87 17.35 -18.16
N ASP A 427 -24.47 17.05 -19.32
CA ASP A 427 -24.45 15.72 -19.97
C ASP A 427 -23.10 15.36 -20.66
N LEU A 428 -22.04 16.18 -20.53
CA LEU A 428 -20.71 16.00 -21.13
C LEU A 428 -19.57 16.36 -20.11
N PRO A 429 -18.33 15.88 -20.29
CA PRO A 429 -17.50 15.34 -19.19
C PRO A 429 -16.73 16.31 -18.30
N GLU A 430 -16.16 15.73 -17.24
CA GLU A 430 -15.33 16.39 -16.22
C GLU A 430 -13.96 16.82 -16.77
N TYR A 431 -13.78 18.10 -17.13
CA TYR A 431 -12.58 18.58 -17.84
C TYR A 431 -11.27 18.48 -17.03
N GLY A 432 -11.28 18.85 -15.76
CA GLY A 432 -10.05 18.90 -14.97
C GLY A 432 -10.18 19.76 -13.73
N ILE A 433 -9.08 19.88 -12.98
CA ILE A 433 -9.03 20.64 -11.74
C ILE A 433 -8.98 22.13 -12.06
N ASN A 434 -9.93 22.90 -11.52
CA ASN A 434 -9.93 24.37 -11.59
C ASN A 434 -9.71 25.04 -10.23
N TYR A 435 -9.74 24.30 -9.14
CA TYR A 435 -9.37 24.81 -7.83
C TYR A 435 -8.72 23.71 -7.01
N MET A 436 -7.71 24.02 -6.22
CA MET A 436 -7.08 23.11 -5.28
C MET A 436 -6.75 23.83 -3.97
N GLU A 437 -6.80 23.11 -2.86
CA GLU A 437 -6.38 23.56 -1.55
C GLU A 437 -5.45 22.51 -0.95
N LEU A 438 -4.20 22.92 -0.67
CA LEU A 438 -3.21 22.07 0.00
C LEU A 438 -3.19 22.42 1.49
N SER A 439 -3.39 21.44 2.36
CA SER A 439 -3.25 21.63 3.81
C SER A 439 -1.82 21.38 4.24
N PHE A 440 -1.16 22.44 4.71
CA PHE A 440 0.18 22.40 5.27
C PHE A 440 0.10 22.21 6.79
N ILE A 441 0.90 21.28 7.30
CA ILE A 441 1.10 21.04 8.73
C ILE A 441 2.55 21.31 9.11
N GLY A 442 2.76 21.85 10.30
CA GLY A 442 4.05 22.30 10.81
C GLY A 442 3.88 23.04 12.13
N PRO A 443 4.77 23.99 12.49
CA PRO A 443 4.62 24.82 13.69
C PRO A 443 3.28 25.56 13.75
N THR A 444 2.75 25.95 12.58
CA THR A 444 1.42 26.56 12.45
C THR A 444 0.78 26.06 11.17
N SER A 445 -0.28 25.26 11.28
CA SER A 445 -0.99 24.71 10.12
C SER A 445 -1.66 25.82 9.30
N TYR A 446 -1.62 25.71 7.98
CA TYR A 446 -2.26 26.65 7.07
C TYR A 446 -2.72 25.96 5.78
N THR A 447 -3.55 26.63 4.99
CA THR A 447 -3.97 26.14 3.66
C THR A 447 -3.40 27.01 2.55
N PHE A 448 -2.99 26.38 1.46
CA PHE A 448 -2.51 27.05 0.25
C PHE A 448 -3.51 26.82 -0.89
N PRO A 449 -4.33 27.83 -1.24
CA PRO A 449 -5.29 27.72 -2.33
C PRO A 449 -4.62 27.95 -3.70
N VAL A 450 -5.09 27.23 -4.70
CA VAL A 450 -4.69 27.31 -6.10
C VAL A 450 -5.97 27.43 -6.92
N SER A 451 -6.36 28.63 -7.33
CA SER A 451 -7.61 28.87 -8.06
C SER A 451 -7.33 29.16 -9.53
N VAL A 452 -7.56 28.19 -10.41
CA VAL A 452 -7.44 28.35 -11.85
C VAL A 452 -8.53 29.33 -12.31
N GLY A 453 -8.19 30.61 -12.41
CA GLY A 453 -9.13 31.68 -12.75
C GLY A 453 -9.86 31.42 -14.07
N GLY A 454 -11.03 32.04 -14.27
CA GLY A 454 -11.85 31.80 -15.46
C GLY A 454 -13.33 32.10 -15.22
N PRO A 455 -14.21 31.80 -16.19
CA PRO A 455 -15.65 31.96 -16.01
C PRO A 455 -16.18 31.04 -14.90
N ILE A 456 -17.26 31.47 -14.23
CA ILE A 456 -17.95 30.63 -13.25
C ILE A 456 -18.51 29.41 -13.98
N VAL A 457 -18.11 28.24 -13.52
CA VAL A 457 -18.53 26.94 -14.05
C VAL A 457 -18.95 26.06 -12.88
N ASP A 458 -19.88 25.15 -13.14
CA ASP A 458 -20.27 24.16 -12.15
C ASP A 458 -19.06 23.28 -11.82
N THR A 459 -18.85 23.06 -10.53
CA THR A 459 -17.73 22.26 -10.04
C THR A 459 -18.20 21.32 -8.95
N LYS A 460 -17.43 20.25 -8.76
CA LYS A 460 -17.59 19.34 -7.64
C LYS A 460 -16.33 19.26 -6.84
N ALA A 461 -16.49 19.38 -5.53
CA ALA A 461 -15.41 19.32 -4.58
C ALA A 461 -15.10 17.86 -4.18
N PHE A 462 -13.83 17.55 -4.14
CA PHE A 462 -13.28 16.27 -3.71
C PHE A 462 -12.21 16.50 -2.66
N THR A 463 -12.06 15.54 -1.75
CA THR A 463 -10.97 15.51 -0.76
C THR A 463 -10.17 14.24 -0.98
N VAL A 464 -8.85 14.39 -1.09
CA VAL A 464 -7.87 13.30 -1.11
C VAL A 464 -7.16 13.31 0.24
N PRO A 465 -7.64 12.53 1.23
CA PRO A 465 -6.92 12.35 2.47
C PRO A 465 -5.69 11.43 2.24
N PRO A 466 -4.64 11.56 3.06
CA PRO A 466 -3.62 10.52 3.15
C PRO A 466 -4.25 9.21 3.63
N PRO A 467 -3.53 8.08 3.55
CA PRO A 467 -3.83 6.89 4.34
C PRO A 467 -3.99 7.27 5.82
N ILE A 468 -5.22 7.24 6.33
CA ILE A 468 -5.54 7.51 7.74
C ILE A 468 -6.51 6.42 8.22
N PRO A 469 -6.34 5.89 9.43
CA PRO A 469 -7.35 5.04 10.07
C PRO A 469 -8.72 5.72 10.16
N GLU A 470 -9.81 5.02 9.83
CA GLU A 470 -11.19 5.51 10.05
C GLU A 470 -11.51 5.83 11.52
N LEU A 471 -10.76 5.26 12.47
CA LEU A 471 -10.90 5.55 13.90
C LEU A 471 -9.54 5.96 14.49
N PRO A 472 -9.42 7.14 15.11
CA PRO A 472 -8.23 7.48 15.87
C PRO A 472 -8.20 6.60 17.13
N ILE A 473 -7.24 5.69 17.22
CA ILE A 473 -6.93 5.06 18.50
C ILE A 473 -6.10 6.09 19.28
N GLU A 474 -6.75 6.81 20.21
CA GLU A 474 -6.16 7.91 21.01
C GLU A 474 -4.82 7.55 21.72
N LYS A 475 -4.48 6.26 21.79
CA LYS A 475 -3.29 5.74 22.46
C LYS A 475 -2.15 5.29 21.53
N LEU A 476 -2.30 5.37 20.21
CA LEU A 476 -1.26 4.99 19.26
C LEU A 476 -0.73 6.22 18.52
N PRO A 477 0.60 6.36 18.34
CA PRO A 477 1.14 7.43 17.51
C PRO A 477 0.61 7.25 16.08
N PRO A 478 0.04 8.30 15.47
CA PRO A 478 -0.53 8.18 14.14
C PRO A 478 0.56 7.84 13.12
N VAL A 479 0.30 6.85 12.27
CA VAL A 479 1.09 6.61 11.06
C VAL A 479 0.79 7.77 10.12
N GLU A 480 1.75 8.66 9.94
CA GLU A 480 1.54 9.88 9.16
C GLU A 480 2.05 9.68 7.73
N TYR A 481 1.14 9.76 6.76
CA TYR A 481 1.50 9.83 5.34
C TYR A 481 1.45 11.28 4.85
N ILE A 482 2.46 11.67 4.08
CA ILE A 482 2.57 13.01 3.49
C ILE A 482 2.61 12.93 1.97
N LEU A 483 2.18 14.01 1.31
CA LEU A 483 2.26 14.10 -0.15
C LEU A 483 3.73 14.06 -0.59
N SER A 484 4.06 13.08 -1.41
CA SER A 484 5.41 12.78 -1.90
C SER A 484 5.59 13.13 -3.37
N ASP A 485 4.53 13.06 -4.18
CA ASP A 485 4.56 13.48 -5.59
C ASP A 485 3.14 13.80 -6.09
N PHE A 486 3.06 14.54 -7.19
CA PHE A 486 1.82 14.91 -7.85
C PHE A 486 2.00 14.98 -9.36
N THR A 487 1.29 14.12 -10.09
CA THR A 487 1.44 13.96 -11.54
C THR A 487 0.11 14.14 -12.27
N THR A 488 0.17 14.43 -13.56
CA THR A 488 -1.01 14.52 -14.42
C THR A 488 -0.74 14.04 -15.84
N MET A 489 -1.80 13.58 -16.51
CA MET A 489 -1.78 13.28 -17.93
C MET A 489 -3.06 13.76 -18.62
N GLN A 490 -2.91 14.14 -19.90
CA GLN A 490 -4.04 14.44 -20.78
C GLN A 490 -4.63 13.17 -21.39
N LEU A 491 -5.96 13.16 -21.55
CA LEU A 491 -6.72 12.12 -22.25
C LEU A 491 -6.95 12.43 -23.75
N TYR A 492 -5.97 13.08 -24.40
CA TYR A 492 -6.02 13.46 -25.82
C TYR A 492 -5.63 12.30 -26.76
N PRO A 493 -6.20 12.16 -27.99
CA PRO A 493 -7.16 13.04 -28.67
C PRO A 493 -8.63 12.77 -28.33
N ILE A 494 -8.90 11.82 -27.43
CA ILE A 494 -10.26 11.40 -27.14
C ILE A 494 -11.03 12.53 -26.46
N ARG A 495 -10.37 13.25 -25.52
CA ARG A 495 -10.91 14.40 -24.78
C ARG A 495 -9.81 15.41 -24.42
N ASN A 496 -10.23 16.62 -24.07
CA ASN A 496 -9.35 17.64 -23.49
C ASN A 496 -9.26 17.54 -21.95
N ASP A 497 -9.53 16.35 -21.42
CA ASP A 497 -9.63 16.09 -19.98
C ASP A 497 -8.27 15.70 -19.39
N ASN A 498 -8.10 15.94 -18.08
CA ASN A 498 -6.91 15.55 -17.34
C ASN A 498 -7.22 14.60 -16.18
N ILE A 499 -6.38 13.58 -16.03
CA ILE A 499 -6.31 12.74 -14.83
C ILE A 499 -5.11 13.18 -14.01
N TYR A 500 -5.27 13.15 -12.69
CA TYR A 500 -4.23 13.49 -11.75
C TYR A 500 -3.97 12.33 -10.80
N ASN A 501 -2.73 12.18 -10.33
CA ASN A 501 -2.37 11.16 -9.35
C ASN A 501 -1.58 11.76 -8.20
N PHE A 502 -2.08 11.53 -6.98
CA PHE A 502 -1.47 11.97 -5.73
C PHE A 502 -0.71 10.81 -5.12
N SER A 503 0.59 10.96 -4.94
CA SER A 503 1.44 9.93 -4.35
C SER A 503 1.76 10.28 -2.91
N TRP A 504 1.50 9.37 -1.98
CA TRP A 504 1.70 9.55 -0.55
C TRP A 504 2.81 8.62 -0.05
N ALA A 505 3.70 9.13 0.80
CA ALA A 505 4.74 8.32 1.43
C ALA A 505 4.64 8.41 2.95
N LEU A 506 5.05 7.34 3.63
CA LEU A 506 5.14 7.34 5.09
C LEU A 506 6.20 8.35 5.54
N GLU A 507 5.79 9.31 6.37
CA GLU A 507 6.71 10.27 6.98
C GLU A 507 7.66 9.54 7.92
N SER A 508 8.96 9.75 7.73
CA SER A 508 9.99 9.03 8.47
C SER A 508 11.28 9.85 8.61
N ASN A 509 12.01 9.58 9.68
CA ASN A 509 13.20 10.33 10.09
C ASN A 509 14.35 10.30 9.05
N ASN A 510 15.23 11.30 9.10
CA ASN A 510 16.35 11.51 8.16
C ASN A 510 17.53 10.54 8.38
N ASN A 511 17.39 9.25 8.02
CA ASN A 511 18.46 8.24 8.05
C ASN A 511 19.33 8.29 9.33
N VAL A 512 18.67 8.38 10.50
CA VAL A 512 19.36 8.54 11.79
C VAL A 512 19.79 7.18 12.34
N ILE A 513 21.09 7.00 12.58
CA ILE A 513 21.65 5.83 13.27
C ILE A 513 21.49 6.05 14.77
N GLU A 514 20.64 5.23 15.39
CA GLU A 514 20.34 5.28 16.81
C GLU A 514 21.30 4.41 17.63
N GLY A 515 21.54 4.81 18.88
CA GLY A 515 22.28 4.01 19.85
C GLY A 515 21.37 3.41 20.91
N GLY A 516 21.95 2.70 21.88
CA GLY A 516 21.20 1.96 22.89
C GLY A 516 20.78 0.57 22.40
N ASP A 517 19.55 0.19 22.70
CA ASP A 517 18.95 -1.12 22.38
C ASP A 517 18.29 -1.16 21.00
N TYR A 518 18.67 -0.28 20.07
CA TYR A 518 18.04 -0.16 18.76
C TYR A 518 18.82 -0.86 17.64
N ILE A 519 18.09 -1.60 16.81
CA ILE A 519 18.48 -1.96 15.45
C ILE A 519 17.86 -0.92 14.51
N THR A 520 18.69 -0.02 13.98
CA THR A 520 18.26 1.02 13.03
C THR A 520 18.25 0.45 11.62
N GLN A 521 17.11 0.45 10.95
CA GLN A 521 17.00 0.02 9.56
C GLN A 521 16.96 1.24 8.63
N ILE A 522 17.78 1.22 7.58
CA ILE A 522 17.85 2.26 6.56
C ILE A 522 17.74 1.56 5.19
N PRO A 523 16.62 1.68 4.46
CA PRO A 523 16.49 1.13 3.12
C PRO A 523 17.51 1.74 2.16
N ALA A 524 18.09 0.94 1.28
CA ALA A 524 19.13 1.39 0.36
C ALA A 524 18.63 2.47 -0.62
N VAL A 525 17.34 2.43 -0.95
CA VAL A 525 16.69 3.45 -1.78
C VAL A 525 16.64 4.83 -1.13
N ARG A 526 16.93 4.97 0.17
CA ARG A 526 17.07 6.28 0.83
C ARG A 526 18.42 6.95 0.61
N GLY A 527 19.21 6.44 -0.33
CA GLY A 527 20.43 7.07 -0.79
C GLY A 527 20.22 8.43 -1.44
N ASP A 528 21.32 9.13 -1.67
CA ASP A 528 21.37 10.40 -2.39
C ASP A 528 22.27 10.35 -3.63
N PHE A 529 22.88 9.19 -3.90
CA PHE A 529 23.57 8.89 -5.15
C PHE A 529 23.39 7.41 -5.50
N LEU A 530 23.14 7.14 -6.78
CA LEU A 530 23.07 5.79 -7.33
C LEU A 530 23.70 5.78 -8.74
N ASP A 531 24.67 4.89 -8.91
CA ASP A 531 25.08 4.35 -10.21
C ASP A 531 24.58 2.91 -10.25
N GLY A 532 23.47 2.68 -10.95
CA GLY A 532 22.65 1.47 -10.87
C GLY A 532 21.18 1.79 -11.21
N GLU A 533 20.26 0.93 -10.78
CA GLU A 533 18.82 1.16 -10.97
C GLU A 533 18.02 0.92 -9.68
N VAL A 534 16.83 1.51 -9.62
CA VAL A 534 15.84 1.18 -8.60
C VAL A 534 14.82 0.25 -9.22
N LYS A 535 14.56 -0.87 -8.55
CA LYS A 535 13.61 -1.91 -8.98
C LYS A 535 12.43 -1.97 -8.01
N GLU A 536 11.25 -2.34 -8.52
CA GLU A 536 10.10 -2.68 -7.66
C GLU A 536 10.52 -3.71 -6.62
N GLY A 537 10.06 -3.54 -5.38
CA GLY A 537 10.32 -4.49 -4.31
C GLY A 537 9.55 -5.79 -4.55
N PRO A 538 10.04 -6.93 -4.04
CA PRO A 538 9.37 -8.22 -4.19
C PRO A 538 8.04 -8.31 -3.43
N GLY A 539 7.75 -7.38 -2.52
CA GLY A 539 6.53 -7.32 -1.71
C GLY A 539 6.78 -7.48 -0.20
N HIS A 540 7.99 -7.86 0.22
CA HIS A 540 8.37 -8.02 1.63
C HIS A 540 9.49 -7.09 2.11
N THR A 541 9.89 -6.13 1.27
CA THR A 541 10.93 -5.13 1.54
C THR A 541 10.36 -3.80 2.04
N GLY A 542 9.03 -3.62 1.99
CA GLY A 542 8.39 -2.37 2.39
C GLY A 542 8.63 -1.21 1.41
N GLY A 543 9.06 -1.51 0.19
CA GLY A 543 9.30 -0.53 -0.86
C GLY A 543 10.25 -1.02 -1.95
N PRO A 544 10.61 -0.14 -2.89
CA PRO A 544 11.58 -0.42 -3.94
C PRO A 544 12.97 -0.77 -3.36
N VAL A 545 13.79 -1.44 -4.19
CA VAL A 545 15.14 -1.89 -3.85
C VAL A 545 16.17 -1.34 -4.83
N VAL A 546 17.45 -1.33 -4.45
CA VAL A 546 18.55 -0.88 -5.31
C VAL A 546 19.19 -2.08 -5.99
N VAL A 547 19.48 -1.97 -7.28
CA VAL A 547 20.28 -2.95 -8.03
C VAL A 547 21.54 -2.29 -8.57
N LEU A 548 22.67 -2.85 -8.17
CA LEU A 548 24.02 -2.49 -8.62
C LEU A 548 24.35 -3.37 -9.83
N ASN A 549 24.07 -2.81 -11.02
CA ASN A 549 23.95 -3.56 -12.27
C ASN A 549 25.27 -3.98 -12.93
N SER A 550 26.40 -3.43 -12.50
CA SER A 550 27.67 -3.59 -13.20
C SER A 550 28.88 -3.37 -12.29
N LEU A 551 30.07 -3.67 -12.81
CA LEU A 551 31.32 -3.39 -12.13
C LEU A 551 31.43 -1.89 -11.80
N ARG A 552 31.72 -1.56 -10.54
CA ARG A 552 31.81 -0.20 -9.95
C ARG A 552 30.49 0.54 -9.76
N SER A 553 29.34 -0.05 -10.14
CA SER A 553 28.04 0.46 -9.74
C SER A 553 27.96 0.59 -8.22
N LYS A 554 27.34 1.66 -7.72
CA LYS A 554 27.38 1.99 -6.30
C LYS A 554 26.16 2.76 -5.84
N VAL A 555 25.84 2.63 -4.57
CA VAL A 555 24.88 3.47 -3.87
C VAL A 555 25.57 4.17 -2.71
N SER A 556 25.29 5.47 -2.56
CA SER A 556 25.72 6.26 -1.40
C SER A 556 24.52 6.76 -0.63
N ILE A 557 24.63 6.70 0.69
CA ILE A 557 23.56 7.02 1.63
C ILE A 557 24.13 7.93 2.69
N THR A 558 23.61 9.14 2.75
CA THR A 558 23.88 10.08 3.83
C THR A 558 23.07 9.68 5.06
N CYS A 559 23.78 9.37 6.14
CA CYS A 559 23.24 9.00 7.45
C CYS A 559 23.64 10.02 8.51
N ARG A 560 22.88 10.09 9.61
CA ARG A 560 23.21 10.92 10.77
C ARG A 560 23.40 10.06 12.02
N VAL A 561 24.58 10.07 12.61
CA VAL A 561 24.88 9.37 13.87
C VAL A 561 24.35 10.19 15.05
N SER A 562 23.46 9.60 15.85
CA SER A 562 22.93 10.25 17.05
C SER A 562 23.97 10.32 18.17
N SER A 563 23.76 11.21 19.14
CA SER A 563 24.64 11.33 20.32
C SER A 563 24.73 10.02 21.11
N ASN A 564 23.66 9.20 21.09
CA ASN A 564 23.62 7.93 21.79
C ASN A 564 24.36 6.80 21.05
N ALA A 565 24.50 6.91 19.72
CA ALA A 565 25.28 5.99 18.89
C ALA A 565 26.76 6.39 18.81
N ALA A 566 27.05 7.68 18.96
CA ALA A 566 28.40 8.23 18.79
C ALA A 566 29.41 7.57 19.75
N ASN A 567 30.61 7.32 19.24
CA ASN A 567 31.73 6.70 19.96
C ASN A 567 31.45 5.29 20.51
N LYS A 568 30.33 4.66 20.13
CA LYS A 568 30.04 3.25 20.43
C LYS A 568 30.61 2.35 19.34
N ASN A 569 30.84 1.09 19.66
CA ASN A 569 31.30 0.12 18.69
C ASN A 569 30.11 -0.33 17.83
N LEU A 570 30.02 0.18 16.60
CA LEU A 570 28.91 -0.12 15.70
C LEU A 570 29.26 -1.29 14.78
N SER A 571 28.25 -2.13 14.54
CA SER A 571 28.24 -3.11 13.46
C SER A 571 27.10 -2.79 12.51
N MET A 572 27.25 -3.23 11.26
CA MET A 572 26.26 -3.03 10.21
C MET A 572 25.98 -4.34 9.48
N ASN A 573 24.71 -4.70 9.34
CA ASN A 573 24.30 -5.75 8.40
C ASN A 573 23.83 -5.12 7.09
N ILE A 574 24.24 -5.69 5.96
CA ILE A 574 23.65 -5.41 4.66
C ILE A 574 22.73 -6.58 4.31
N ARG A 575 21.44 -6.32 4.08
CA ARG A 575 20.52 -7.31 3.49
C ARG A 575 20.56 -7.19 1.98
N TYR A 576 20.82 -8.31 1.31
CA TYR A 576 21.07 -8.36 -0.13
C TYR A 576 20.53 -9.64 -0.75
N ALA A 577 20.44 -9.63 -2.08
CA ALA A 577 20.18 -10.81 -2.91
C ALA A 577 21.15 -10.81 -4.09
N SER A 578 21.69 -11.97 -4.44
CA SER A 578 22.61 -12.12 -5.57
C SER A 578 22.48 -13.49 -6.24
N LYS A 579 22.70 -13.51 -7.56
CA LYS A 579 22.73 -14.73 -8.39
C LYS A 579 24.07 -15.47 -8.28
N SER A 580 25.11 -14.80 -7.83
CA SER A 580 26.47 -15.32 -7.73
C SER A 580 27.19 -14.71 -6.52
N GLU A 581 28.35 -15.26 -6.18
CA GLU A 581 29.20 -14.61 -5.20
C GLU A 581 29.63 -13.22 -5.71
N SER A 582 29.42 -12.20 -4.88
CA SER A 582 29.66 -10.80 -5.25
C SER A 582 30.64 -10.17 -4.27
N THR A 583 31.65 -9.50 -4.79
CA THR A 583 32.60 -8.72 -4.00
C THR A 583 32.13 -7.28 -3.92
N ILE A 584 32.27 -6.66 -2.75
CA ILE A 584 31.96 -5.26 -2.57
C ILE A 584 33.11 -4.51 -1.90
N THR A 585 33.19 -3.22 -2.19
CA THR A 585 33.87 -2.24 -1.34
C THR A 585 32.82 -1.50 -0.53
N LEU A 586 33.06 -1.40 0.77
CA LEU A 586 32.23 -0.67 1.73
C LEU A 586 33.03 0.50 2.29
N SER A 587 32.50 1.71 2.15
CA SER A 587 33.05 2.91 2.77
C SER A 587 32.06 3.47 3.79
N VAL A 588 32.51 3.77 5.00
CA VAL A 588 31.71 4.43 6.04
C VAL A 588 32.52 5.61 6.59
N GLY A 589 32.15 6.83 6.17
CA GLY A 589 32.98 8.02 6.39
C GLY A 589 34.38 7.82 5.79
N ASN A 590 35.41 8.02 6.61
CA ASN A 590 36.81 7.88 6.20
C ASN A 590 37.34 6.44 6.27
N ARG A 591 36.49 5.47 6.63
CA ARG A 591 36.88 4.06 6.74
C ARG A 591 36.44 3.32 5.48
N SER A 592 37.30 2.48 4.94
CA SER A 592 36.99 1.62 3.80
C SER A 592 37.41 0.19 4.07
N GLY A 593 36.60 -0.76 3.65
CA GLY A 593 36.89 -2.19 3.69
C GLY A 593 36.28 -2.91 2.49
N GLY A 594 36.54 -4.20 2.38
CA GLY A 594 35.94 -5.08 1.38
C GLY A 594 35.18 -6.23 2.03
N GLY A 595 34.27 -6.84 1.28
CA GLY A 595 33.58 -8.04 1.72
C GLY A 595 33.11 -8.89 0.58
N ILE A 596 32.97 -10.19 0.87
CA ILE A 596 32.35 -11.17 -0.02
C ILE A 596 30.91 -11.38 0.45
N LEU A 597 29.98 -11.18 -0.47
CA LEU A 597 28.57 -11.48 -0.37
C LEU A 597 28.34 -12.83 -1.06
N GLU A 598 27.79 -13.79 -0.33
CA GLU A 598 27.56 -15.14 -0.82
C GLU A 598 26.45 -15.17 -1.86
N ASN A 599 26.48 -16.16 -2.75
CA ASN A 599 25.34 -16.44 -3.62
C ASN A 599 24.07 -16.73 -2.77
N THR A 600 22.95 -16.12 -3.15
CA THR A 600 21.63 -16.35 -2.56
C THR A 600 20.65 -17.07 -3.51
N ASN A 601 21.15 -17.50 -4.67
CA ASN A 601 20.41 -18.10 -5.78
C ASN A 601 19.28 -17.20 -6.31
N ALA A 602 19.38 -15.88 -6.12
CA ALA A 602 18.32 -14.95 -6.52
C ALA A 602 18.29 -14.76 -8.04
N ASP A 603 17.10 -14.91 -8.62
CA ASP A 603 16.83 -14.40 -9.97
C ASP A 603 16.46 -12.91 -9.86
N LEU A 604 17.44 -12.05 -10.14
CA LEU A 604 17.29 -10.60 -10.03
C LEU A 604 16.46 -9.99 -11.17
N ASP A 605 16.02 -10.77 -12.16
CA ASP A 605 15.10 -10.29 -13.21
C ASP A 605 13.63 -10.50 -12.79
N ARG A 606 13.33 -11.51 -11.94
CA ARG A 606 12.01 -11.74 -11.34
C ARG A 606 11.60 -10.61 -10.38
N ILE A 607 10.33 -10.24 -10.38
CA ILE A 607 9.78 -9.22 -9.45
C ILE A 607 9.60 -9.80 -8.04
N ASP A 608 8.93 -10.94 -7.93
CA ASP A 608 8.59 -11.66 -6.71
C ASP A 608 9.72 -12.59 -6.26
N ILE A 609 10.89 -12.00 -5.97
CA ILE A 609 12.06 -12.73 -5.45
C ILE A 609 11.70 -13.38 -4.09
N PRO A 610 11.83 -14.72 -3.95
CA PRO A 610 11.47 -15.41 -2.71
C PRO A 610 12.25 -14.90 -1.49
N TYR A 611 11.64 -14.95 -0.31
CA TYR A 611 12.23 -14.40 0.91
C TYR A 611 13.56 -15.07 1.30
N GLU A 612 13.66 -16.38 1.12
CA GLU A 612 14.85 -17.19 1.37
C GLU A 612 16.03 -16.85 0.45
N ASN A 613 15.77 -16.17 -0.67
CA ASN A 613 16.81 -15.67 -1.59
C ASN A 613 17.43 -14.35 -1.12
N PHE A 614 17.13 -13.89 0.10
CA PHE A 614 17.80 -12.76 0.74
C PHE A 614 18.67 -13.23 1.91
N LYS A 615 19.91 -12.73 1.98
CA LYS A 615 20.83 -12.96 3.09
C LYS A 615 21.23 -11.63 3.74
N SER A 616 21.80 -11.71 4.94
CA SER A 616 22.42 -10.58 5.63
C SER A 616 23.91 -10.84 5.80
N LYS A 617 24.76 -9.85 5.48
CA LYS A 617 26.20 -9.89 5.75
C LYS A 617 26.56 -8.83 6.78
N ASN A 618 27.22 -9.25 7.86
CA ASN A 618 27.70 -8.34 8.90
C ASN A 618 29.07 -7.73 8.54
N PHE A 619 29.24 -6.46 8.91
CA PHE A 619 30.46 -5.67 8.79
C PHE A 619 30.72 -4.93 10.10
N GLU A 620 31.95 -5.02 10.60
CA GLU A 620 32.37 -4.25 11.78
C GLU A 620 32.78 -2.84 11.35
N ILE A 621 32.06 -1.83 11.85
CA ILE A 621 32.29 -0.43 11.49
C ILE A 621 33.20 0.25 12.50
N GLY A 622 33.07 -0.10 13.78
CA GLY A 622 33.75 0.56 14.87
C GLY A 622 33.07 1.85 15.31
N SER A 623 33.83 2.75 15.95
CA SER A 623 33.32 4.03 16.42
C SER A 623 33.15 5.06 15.31
N LEU A 624 32.01 5.77 15.33
CA LEU A 624 31.75 6.93 14.48
C LEU A 624 31.54 8.18 15.34
N PRO A 625 31.98 9.37 14.88
CA PRO A 625 31.68 10.62 15.55
C PRO A 625 30.19 10.97 15.41
N VAL A 626 29.68 11.80 16.32
CA VAL A 626 28.34 12.39 16.17
C VAL A 626 28.30 13.27 14.92
N GLY A 627 27.20 13.23 14.17
CA GLY A 627 27.02 14.06 12.98
C GLY A 627 26.77 13.25 11.71
N VAL A 628 27.09 13.83 10.56
CA VAL A 628 26.80 13.25 9.24
C VAL A 628 27.90 12.27 8.85
N VAL A 629 27.50 11.10 8.36
CA VAL A 629 28.39 10.09 7.78
C VAL A 629 27.82 9.59 6.47
N ILE A 630 28.66 9.40 5.46
CA ILE A 630 28.26 8.82 4.18
C ILE A 630 28.64 7.35 4.19
N VAL A 631 27.67 6.48 3.87
CA VAL A 631 27.87 5.06 3.65
C VAL A 631 27.81 4.79 2.16
N THR A 632 28.85 4.21 1.58
CA THR A 632 28.90 3.84 0.16
C THR A 632 29.13 2.35 0.02
N ILE A 633 28.25 1.68 -0.72
CA ILE A 633 28.39 0.28 -1.13
C ILE A 633 28.67 0.29 -2.63
N MET A 634 29.83 -0.24 -3.02
CA MET A 634 30.23 -0.37 -4.42
C MET A 634 30.36 -1.84 -4.77
N ASN A 635 29.69 -2.26 -5.85
CA ASN A 635 29.86 -3.59 -6.42
C ASN A 635 31.20 -3.66 -7.16
N THR A 636 32.08 -4.57 -6.75
CA THR A 636 33.36 -4.84 -7.41
C THR A 636 33.34 -6.14 -8.22
N SER A 637 32.17 -6.77 -8.32
CA SER A 637 31.90 -7.88 -9.24
C SER A 637 31.16 -7.39 -10.50
N PRO A 638 31.27 -8.11 -11.64
CA PRO A 638 30.55 -7.77 -12.86
C PRO A 638 29.05 -8.12 -12.80
N GLU A 639 28.67 -9.05 -11.93
CA GLU A 639 27.31 -9.56 -11.79
C GLU A 639 26.41 -8.59 -11.02
N LYS A 640 25.10 -8.60 -11.35
CA LYS A 640 24.09 -7.78 -10.66
C LYS A 640 24.02 -8.13 -9.18
N LEU A 641 23.90 -7.10 -8.34
CA LEU A 641 23.74 -7.24 -6.89
C LEU A 641 22.57 -6.38 -6.41
N LEU A 642 21.60 -6.99 -5.73
CA LEU A 642 20.47 -6.27 -5.15
C LEU A 642 20.75 -5.95 -3.69
N ILE A 643 20.61 -4.68 -3.30
CA ILE A 643 20.70 -4.21 -1.93
C ILE A 643 19.31 -3.73 -1.48
N ASP A 644 18.80 -4.34 -0.42
CA ASP A 644 17.52 -3.99 0.18
C ASP A 644 17.69 -2.90 1.24
N GLN A 645 18.42 -3.22 2.32
CA GLN A 645 18.55 -2.33 3.47
C GLN A 645 19.85 -2.55 4.24
N LEU A 646 20.21 -1.52 5.01
CA LEU A 646 21.28 -1.56 6.00
C LEU A 646 20.68 -1.58 7.40
N GLU A 647 21.31 -2.32 8.31
CA GLU A 647 20.91 -2.42 9.72
C GLU A 647 22.08 -2.08 10.62
N PHE A 648 21.97 -1.00 11.39
CA PHE A 648 23.00 -0.57 12.33
C PHE A 648 22.60 -0.92 13.75
N PHE A 649 23.56 -1.42 14.53
CA PHE A 649 23.36 -1.73 15.94
C PHE A 649 24.68 -1.63 16.71
N ILE A 650 24.59 -1.40 18.03
CA ILE A 650 25.74 -1.41 18.91
C ILE A 650 26.12 -2.86 19.19
N LYS A 651 27.40 -3.18 19.02
CA LYS A 651 27.98 -4.42 19.48
C LYS A 651 28.20 -4.33 20.99
N ASN A 652 27.48 -5.15 21.74
CA ASN A 652 27.67 -5.30 23.18
C ASN A 652 28.95 -6.08 23.50
#